data_AF-A0A250XK67-F1
#
_entry.id   AF-A0A250XK67-F1
#
_cell.length_a   1.000
_cell.length_b   1.000
_cell.length_c   1.000
_cell.angle_alpha   90.00
_cell.angle_beta   90.00
_cell.angle_gamma   90.00
#
_symmetry.space_group_name_H-M   'P 1'
#
loop_
_entity.id
_entity.type
_entity.pdbx_description
1 polymer ?
#
loop_
_entity_poly.entity_id
_entity_poly.type
_entity_poly.pdbx_seq_one_letter_code
_entity_poly.pdbx_strand_id
1 'polypeptide(L)'
;MLDENQDHVLLIKTVQSVAFKTLTDALKELVTDTNIEFGPQGIKILEFCENRVVLVHLFLDAAKFEHYYCPSTTIIGINMLNFYKLIKTINSSDTLSLLMHKDDINHLGIRIENSAKNSRTTFKLQLMELDRFDISVPPTQFNTVIVMPSLDFQKICRDMKNVGDNVDIKNIGQQLFFSCEGEFCCQETILSDAPDSGGGGIMHQVYQEFTEMGGGLMQLVAYGAQDIYLTGTPQVTFFKSLYRRCTNFAIESIEQTFNGNADFGKKVTCSISRNGDLIWRIYLRIELPSVIVKPGQAFRWNNWLGHVLVRQVDVEIGGQRIDKHQGEWLNVWNELTQDTGKQLGYANMVGNTPNLNTLVSNPTTATSNIIVPGEVLYIPFVFWFNKNPGLALPLIALQYHEVKVNLEIREAKECYWSGTYDQSQPVGSQYTTDLSQIGYLSMNMASLYVDYIFLDSEERKRFAQVSHEYLIDQLQSVEESTTIRNPKVKLVFNHPCKELIFYAQRDDVYTDTVTNQELYGRQWFNYSDTPDNIMNIPLSQGEVGGTGGYMDSYQTLNTTGRNCIHLSKLVLNGHDRFSPARDGRYFNLVQPFQHHKNIPTMGINVYSFALKPEEHQPSGTCNFSRIDTAILDVVLSKNVPLNSVTRVKIFTVNYNVLRIMSGMGGMAYSN
;
A
#
# COMPACT_ATOMS: atom_id res chain seq x y z
N MET A 1 -27.68 48.02 -45.85
CA MET A 1 -27.53 46.84 -44.96
C MET A 1 -26.09 46.33 -44.87
N LEU A 2 -25.16 46.71 -45.76
CA LEU A 2 -23.73 46.33 -45.64
C LEU A 2 -22.92 47.23 -44.67
N ASP A 3 -23.36 48.46 -44.41
CA ASP A 3 -22.62 49.40 -43.53
C ASP A 3 -22.79 49.11 -42.03
N GLU A 4 -23.95 48.62 -41.58
CA GLU A 4 -24.16 48.31 -40.14
C GLU A 4 -23.37 47.08 -39.66
N ASN A 5 -22.81 46.25 -40.55
CA ASN A 5 -22.07 45.05 -40.13
C ASN A 5 -20.57 45.32 -39.90
N GLN A 6 -20.02 46.45 -40.37
CA GLN A 6 -18.59 46.73 -40.26
C GLN A 6 -18.14 47.08 -38.83
N ASP A 7 -19.03 47.62 -37.99
CA ASP A 7 -18.70 48.09 -36.64
C ASP A 7 -19.00 47.08 -35.52
N HIS A 8 -19.59 45.93 -35.87
CA HIS A 8 -20.06 44.93 -34.92
C HIS A 8 -19.28 43.61 -35.02
N VAL A 9 -19.00 43.00 -33.87
CA VAL A 9 -18.45 41.64 -33.74
C VAL A 9 -19.58 40.61 -33.84
N LEU A 10 -20.76 40.97 -33.33
CA LEU A 10 -21.97 40.15 -33.31
C LEU A 10 -23.17 41.06 -33.54
N LEU A 11 -24.08 40.69 -34.45
CA LEU A 11 -25.37 41.34 -34.62
C LEU A 11 -26.46 40.33 -34.99
N ILE A 12 -27.38 40.09 -34.05
CA ILE A 12 -28.50 39.17 -34.20
C ILE A 12 -29.79 39.94 -34.00
N LYS A 13 -30.80 39.72 -34.86
CA LYS A 13 -32.13 40.34 -34.76
C LYS A 13 -33.21 39.27 -34.84
N THR A 14 -34.17 39.32 -33.91
CA THR A 14 -35.37 38.48 -33.94
C THR A 14 -36.66 39.24 -33.69
N VAL A 15 -37.70 38.94 -34.47
CA VAL A 15 -39.09 39.40 -34.20
C VAL A 15 -39.82 38.47 -33.22
N GLN A 16 -39.34 37.23 -33.03
CA GLN A 16 -39.90 36.28 -32.06
C GLN A 16 -39.37 36.50 -30.64
N SER A 17 -39.37 37.77 -30.22
CA SER A 17 -38.79 38.23 -28.95
C SER A 17 -39.46 37.60 -27.72
N VAL A 18 -40.76 37.28 -27.80
CA VAL A 18 -41.50 36.59 -26.73
C VAL A 18 -41.03 35.15 -26.54
N ALA A 19 -40.74 34.40 -27.61
CA ALA A 19 -40.24 33.03 -27.51
C ALA A 19 -38.85 33.01 -26.84
N PHE A 20 -37.98 33.96 -27.24
CA PHE A 20 -36.67 34.13 -26.64
C PHE A 20 -36.76 34.50 -25.15
N LYS A 21 -37.73 35.34 -24.77
CA LYS A 21 -38.03 35.67 -23.37
C LYS A 21 -38.48 34.45 -22.57
N THR A 22 -39.42 33.65 -23.08
CA THR A 22 -39.91 32.43 -22.41
C THR A 22 -38.79 31.41 -22.24
N LEU A 23 -37.94 31.23 -23.25
CA LEU A 23 -36.76 30.37 -23.18
C LEU A 23 -35.80 30.82 -22.08
N THR A 24 -35.47 32.12 -22.05
CA THR A 24 -34.60 32.69 -21.01
C THR A 24 -35.20 32.55 -19.61
N ASP A 25 -36.52 32.67 -19.48
CA ASP A 25 -37.24 32.49 -18.21
C ASP A 25 -37.10 31.08 -17.64
N ALA A 26 -37.12 30.08 -18.52
CA ALA A 26 -36.92 28.68 -18.13
C ALA A 26 -35.45 28.39 -17.78
N LEU A 27 -34.50 28.95 -18.55
CA LEU A 27 -33.08 28.70 -18.34
C LEU A 27 -32.53 29.33 -17.06
N LYS A 28 -33.02 30.51 -16.65
CA LYS A 28 -32.47 31.24 -15.50
C LYS A 28 -32.61 30.47 -14.17
N GLU A 29 -33.57 29.56 -14.06
CA GLU A 29 -33.81 28.72 -12.87
C GLU A 29 -32.92 27.47 -12.88
N LEU A 30 -32.37 27.09 -14.06
CA LEU A 30 -31.51 25.93 -14.23
C LEU A 30 -30.02 26.30 -14.20
N VAL A 31 -29.66 27.41 -14.83
CA VAL A 31 -28.27 27.88 -14.96
C VAL A 31 -28.22 29.37 -14.61
N THR A 32 -27.52 29.70 -13.54
CA THR A 32 -27.40 31.06 -13.01
C THR A 32 -26.36 31.88 -13.77
N ASP A 33 -25.17 31.32 -13.95
CA ASP A 33 -24.07 31.88 -14.76
C ASP A 33 -23.72 30.90 -15.89
N THR A 34 -23.74 31.37 -17.14
CA THR A 34 -23.56 30.49 -18.31
C THR A 34 -22.67 31.10 -19.37
N ASN A 35 -21.91 30.24 -20.04
CA ASN A 35 -21.27 30.56 -21.32
C ASN A 35 -22.27 30.40 -22.46
N ILE A 36 -22.41 31.43 -23.29
CA ILE A 36 -23.17 31.39 -24.55
C ILE A 36 -22.19 31.47 -25.71
N GLU A 37 -22.21 30.46 -26.56
CA GLU A 37 -21.40 30.37 -27.76
C GLU A 37 -22.21 30.87 -28.96
N PHE A 38 -21.76 31.95 -29.58
CA PHE A 38 -22.29 32.47 -30.85
C PHE A 38 -21.37 32.00 -31.97
N GLY A 39 -21.81 31.03 -32.77
CA GLY A 39 -21.07 30.53 -33.93
C GLY A 39 -21.72 30.93 -35.26
N PRO A 40 -21.07 30.68 -36.41
CA PRO A 40 -21.66 30.91 -37.73
C PRO A 40 -22.94 30.09 -38.00
N GLN A 41 -23.09 28.94 -37.33
CA GLN A 41 -24.24 28.03 -37.49
C GLN A 41 -25.40 28.35 -36.54
N GLY A 42 -25.19 29.16 -35.50
CA GLY A 42 -26.22 29.43 -34.50
C GLY A 42 -25.69 29.76 -33.12
N ILE A 43 -26.61 29.87 -32.16
CA ILE A 43 -26.33 30.12 -30.75
C ILE A 43 -26.39 28.78 -30.01
N LYS A 44 -25.37 28.48 -29.21
CA LYS A 44 -25.27 27.24 -28.43
C LYS A 44 -25.03 27.53 -26.96
N ILE A 45 -25.71 26.79 -26.09
CA ILE A 45 -25.44 26.72 -24.65
C ILE A 45 -25.29 25.25 -24.27
N LEU A 46 -24.16 24.91 -23.64
CA LEU A 46 -23.88 23.56 -23.18
C LEU A 46 -23.25 23.65 -21.78
N GLU A 47 -24.09 23.60 -20.75
CA GLU A 47 -23.66 23.87 -19.37
C GLU A 47 -24.39 22.96 -18.37
N PHE A 48 -23.73 22.66 -17.25
CA PHE A 48 -24.37 21.96 -16.14
C PHE A 48 -25.07 22.96 -15.21
N CYS A 49 -26.20 22.55 -14.61
CA CYS A 49 -26.79 23.29 -13.50
C CYS A 49 -25.86 23.28 -12.25
N GLU A 50 -26.10 24.15 -11.26
CA GLU A 50 -25.22 24.35 -10.11
C GLU A 50 -24.87 23.07 -9.33
N ASN A 51 -25.85 22.15 -9.21
CA ASN A 51 -25.65 20.85 -8.53
C ASN A 51 -25.03 19.76 -9.43
N ARG A 52 -24.71 20.07 -10.71
CA ARG A 52 -24.17 19.17 -11.74
C ARG A 52 -25.00 17.91 -12.03
N VAL A 53 -26.31 17.95 -11.78
CA VAL A 53 -27.21 16.82 -12.03
C VAL A 53 -27.82 16.86 -13.44
N VAL A 54 -28.09 18.04 -13.97
CA VAL A 54 -28.74 18.26 -15.27
C VAL A 54 -27.76 18.95 -16.22
N LEU A 55 -27.60 18.39 -17.42
CA LEU A 55 -26.89 19.01 -18.53
C LEU A 55 -27.90 19.73 -19.42
N VAL A 56 -27.75 21.04 -19.59
CA VAL A 56 -28.55 21.84 -20.52
C VAL A 56 -27.83 21.90 -21.85
N HIS A 57 -28.41 21.30 -22.88
CA HIS A 57 -27.93 21.41 -24.26
C HIS A 57 -28.97 22.16 -25.09
N LEU A 58 -28.69 23.41 -25.41
CA LEU A 58 -29.52 24.28 -26.24
C LEU A 58 -28.79 24.63 -27.53
N PHE A 59 -29.49 24.54 -28.65
CA PHE A 59 -29.01 25.02 -29.94
C PHE A 59 -30.11 25.79 -30.67
N LEU A 60 -29.81 27.02 -31.08
CA LEU A 60 -30.70 27.88 -31.87
C LEU A 60 -30.06 28.12 -33.24
N ASP A 61 -30.71 27.61 -34.29
CA ASP A 61 -30.21 27.67 -35.66
C ASP A 61 -30.20 29.11 -36.21
N ALA A 62 -29.06 29.55 -36.74
CA ALA A 62 -28.88 30.88 -37.33
C ALA A 62 -29.89 31.19 -38.45
N ALA A 63 -30.31 30.18 -39.23
CA ALA A 63 -31.24 30.35 -40.35
C ALA A 63 -32.66 30.76 -39.91
N LYS A 64 -32.98 30.63 -38.61
CA LYS A 64 -34.30 30.97 -38.04
C LYS A 64 -34.38 32.41 -37.53
N PHE A 65 -33.30 33.19 -37.61
CA PHE A 65 -33.28 34.59 -37.23
C PHE A 65 -33.45 35.50 -38.47
N GLU A 66 -34.13 36.64 -38.32
CA GLU A 66 -34.32 37.60 -39.41
C GLU A 66 -32.99 38.25 -39.86
N HIS A 67 -32.06 38.43 -38.93
CA HIS A 67 -30.69 38.83 -39.24
C HIS A 67 -29.73 38.13 -38.29
N TYR A 68 -28.70 37.49 -38.84
CA TYR A 68 -27.65 36.84 -38.07
C TYR A 68 -26.30 37.15 -38.68
N TYR A 69 -25.48 37.91 -37.97
CA TYR A 69 -24.12 38.24 -38.37
C TYR A 69 -23.15 37.88 -37.23
N CYS A 70 -22.35 36.85 -37.49
CA CYS A 70 -21.28 36.38 -36.60
C CYS A 70 -20.20 35.71 -37.45
N PRO A 71 -19.13 36.42 -37.83
CA PRO A 71 -18.10 35.89 -38.74
C PRO A 71 -17.16 34.86 -38.07
N SER A 72 -17.01 34.92 -36.74
CA SER A 72 -16.15 34.04 -35.96
C SER A 72 -16.84 33.64 -34.65
N THR A 73 -16.62 32.40 -34.21
CA THR A 73 -17.18 31.92 -32.95
C THR A 73 -16.78 32.81 -31.78
N THR A 74 -17.76 33.35 -31.09
CA THR A 74 -17.59 34.27 -29.95
C THR A 74 -18.29 33.68 -28.75
N ILE A 75 -17.59 33.54 -27.63
CA ILE A 75 -18.14 33.02 -26.39
C ILE A 75 -18.24 34.17 -25.39
N ILE A 76 -19.40 34.31 -24.74
CA ILE A 76 -19.61 35.31 -23.70
C ILE A 76 -20.13 34.64 -22.44
N GLY A 77 -19.60 35.03 -21.27
CA GLY A 77 -20.16 34.67 -19.98
C GLY A 77 -21.17 35.71 -19.53
N ILE A 78 -22.37 35.27 -19.16
CA ILE A 78 -23.43 36.14 -18.62
C ILE A 78 -24.12 35.53 -17.41
N ASN A 79 -24.58 36.40 -16.51
CA ASN A 79 -25.55 36.03 -15.49
C ASN A 79 -26.97 36.04 -16.07
N MET A 80 -27.60 34.86 -16.11
CA MET A 80 -28.91 34.66 -16.74
C MET A 80 -30.03 35.42 -16.04
N LEU A 81 -29.95 35.60 -14.72
CA LEU A 81 -30.93 36.37 -13.96
C LEU A 81 -30.89 37.85 -14.36
N ASN A 82 -29.70 38.43 -14.50
CA ASN A 82 -29.52 39.81 -14.94
C ASN A 82 -29.92 40.00 -16.39
N PHE A 83 -29.57 39.06 -17.27
CA PHE A 83 -30.01 39.07 -18.66
C PHE A 83 -31.54 39.04 -18.77
N TYR A 84 -32.21 38.15 -18.04
CA TYR A 84 -33.67 38.07 -18.00
C TYR A 84 -34.32 39.38 -17.53
N LYS A 85 -33.78 40.04 -16.49
CA LYS A 85 -34.30 41.35 -16.01
C LYS A 85 -34.36 42.40 -17.13
N LEU A 86 -33.40 42.40 -18.06
CA LEU A 86 -33.31 43.36 -19.16
C LEU A 86 -34.33 43.08 -20.28
N ILE A 87 -34.66 41.80 -20.52
CA ILE A 87 -35.61 41.40 -21.56
C ILE A 87 -37.03 41.12 -21.03
N LYS A 88 -37.25 41.19 -19.71
CA LYS A 88 -38.54 40.90 -19.07
C LYS A 88 -39.69 41.79 -19.56
N THR A 89 -39.39 43.01 -20.02
CA THR A 89 -40.38 44.00 -20.46
C THR A 89 -40.81 43.85 -21.92
N ILE A 90 -40.23 42.89 -22.66
CA ILE A 90 -40.57 42.59 -24.05
C ILE A 90 -42.00 42.08 -24.18
N ASN A 91 -42.71 42.61 -25.18
CA ASN A 91 -44.05 42.22 -25.64
C ASN A 91 -44.02 41.65 -27.06
N SER A 92 -45.15 41.11 -27.52
CA SER A 92 -45.29 40.47 -28.85
C SER A 92 -45.06 41.39 -30.05
N SER A 93 -45.10 42.72 -29.86
CA SER A 93 -44.85 43.71 -30.90
C SER A 93 -43.39 44.19 -30.99
N ASP A 94 -42.53 43.71 -30.08
CA ASP A 94 -41.18 44.22 -29.94
C ASP A 94 -40.18 43.36 -30.71
N THR A 95 -39.18 43.99 -31.34
CA THR A 95 -38.07 43.31 -32.00
C THR A 95 -36.84 43.35 -31.10
N LEU A 96 -36.23 42.19 -30.85
CA LEU A 96 -35.02 42.05 -30.04
C LEU A 96 -33.79 42.01 -30.94
N SER A 97 -32.77 42.79 -30.63
CA SER A 97 -31.46 42.70 -31.26
C SER A 97 -30.35 42.54 -30.20
N LEU A 98 -29.49 41.55 -30.38
CA LEU A 98 -28.28 41.34 -29.58
C LEU A 98 -27.08 41.83 -30.39
N LEU A 99 -26.29 42.73 -29.82
CA LEU A 99 -25.22 43.41 -30.53
C LEU A 99 -23.96 43.53 -29.67
N MET A 100 -22.80 43.34 -30.27
CA MET A 100 -21.51 43.59 -29.64
C MET A 100 -20.67 44.45 -30.59
N HIS A 101 -20.20 45.59 -30.10
CA HIS A 101 -19.41 46.54 -30.89
C HIS A 101 -17.93 46.18 -30.85
N LYS A 102 -17.18 46.45 -31.94
CA LYS A 102 -15.73 46.22 -31.99
C LYS A 102 -14.96 47.06 -30.97
N ASP A 103 -15.46 48.24 -30.63
CA ASP A 103 -14.85 49.16 -29.67
C ASP A 103 -15.18 48.83 -28.20
N ASP A 104 -16.20 47.99 -27.95
CA ASP A 104 -16.72 47.70 -26.59
C ASP A 104 -17.07 46.20 -26.48
N ILE A 105 -16.01 45.38 -26.41
CA ILE A 105 -16.11 43.91 -26.38
C ILE A 105 -16.58 43.39 -25.00
N ASN A 106 -16.45 44.20 -23.95
CA ASN A 106 -16.78 43.79 -22.58
C ASN A 106 -18.27 43.93 -22.23
N HIS A 107 -19.09 44.45 -23.16
CA HIS A 107 -20.52 44.62 -22.95
C HIS A 107 -21.34 44.01 -24.08
N LEU A 108 -22.35 43.22 -23.71
CA LEU A 108 -23.40 42.79 -24.62
C LEU A 108 -24.48 43.87 -24.69
N GLY A 109 -24.68 44.44 -25.88
CA GLY A 109 -25.79 45.33 -26.17
C GLY A 109 -27.09 44.55 -26.40
N ILE A 110 -28.15 44.92 -25.69
CA ILE A 110 -29.50 44.39 -25.86
C ILE A 110 -30.39 45.54 -26.31
N ARG A 111 -30.89 45.48 -27.55
CA ARG A 111 -31.71 46.52 -28.15
C ARG A 111 -33.12 46.02 -28.39
N ILE A 112 -34.11 46.74 -27.87
CA ILE A 112 -35.53 46.45 -28.02
C ILE A 112 -36.16 47.59 -28.82
N GLU A 113 -36.77 47.26 -29.95
CA GLU A 113 -37.42 48.22 -30.85
C GLU A 113 -38.92 47.91 -30.94
N ASN A 114 -39.77 48.90 -30.65
CA ASN A 114 -41.21 48.79 -30.83
C ASN A 114 -41.63 49.66 -32.02
N SER A 115 -42.05 49.03 -33.11
CA SER A 115 -42.45 49.72 -34.34
C SER A 115 -43.74 50.55 -34.18
N ALA A 116 -44.64 50.15 -33.27
CA ALA A 116 -45.90 50.87 -33.05
C ALA A 116 -45.74 52.16 -32.24
N LYS A 117 -44.78 52.17 -31.30
CA LYS A 117 -44.48 53.34 -30.45
C LYS A 117 -43.29 54.17 -30.95
N ASN A 118 -42.65 53.72 -32.04
CA ASN A 118 -41.39 54.25 -32.56
C ASN A 118 -40.33 54.47 -31.46
N SER A 119 -40.30 53.55 -30.49
CA SER A 119 -39.44 53.65 -29.31
C SER A 119 -38.34 52.61 -29.38
N ARG A 120 -37.12 53.03 -29.05
CA ARG A 120 -35.93 52.17 -29.00
C ARG A 120 -35.31 52.25 -27.61
N THR A 121 -35.06 51.10 -27.02
CA THR A 121 -34.36 50.99 -25.74
C THR A 121 -33.12 50.13 -25.95
N THR A 122 -31.96 50.57 -25.46
CA THR A 122 -30.71 49.81 -25.56
C THR A 122 -30.10 49.67 -24.17
N PHE A 123 -29.85 48.44 -23.74
CA PHE A 123 -29.14 48.10 -22.52
C PHE A 123 -27.73 47.64 -22.87
N LYS A 124 -26.76 47.92 -22.01
CA LYS A 124 -25.42 47.35 -22.07
C LYS A 124 -25.24 46.45 -20.85
N LEU A 125 -25.16 45.15 -21.07
CA LEU A 125 -24.93 44.15 -20.04
C LEU A 125 -23.42 43.88 -19.94
N GLN A 126 -22.85 44.03 -18.75
CA GLN A 126 -21.45 43.71 -18.51
C GLN A 126 -21.24 42.20 -18.58
N LEU A 127 -20.22 41.79 -19.34
CA LEU A 127 -19.82 40.39 -19.48
C LEU A 127 -18.92 39.94 -18.32
N MET A 128 -18.88 38.64 -18.09
CA MET A 128 -18.03 37.99 -17.11
C MET A 128 -17.16 36.92 -17.78
N GLU A 129 -15.97 36.71 -17.22
CA GLU A 129 -15.13 35.58 -17.59
C GLU A 129 -15.58 34.35 -16.78
N LEU A 130 -15.92 33.28 -17.47
CA LEU A 130 -16.30 31.99 -16.88
C LEU A 130 -15.40 30.89 -17.44
N ASP A 131 -15.10 29.90 -16.61
CA ASP A 131 -14.31 28.74 -17.01
C ASP A 131 -15.03 27.94 -18.11
N ARG A 132 -14.28 27.47 -19.11
CA ARG A 132 -14.81 26.70 -20.24
C ARG A 132 -14.75 25.20 -19.95
N PHE A 133 -15.86 24.49 -20.14
CA PHE A 133 -15.91 23.04 -20.14
C PHE A 133 -16.20 22.51 -21.55
N ASP A 134 -15.25 21.77 -22.13
CA ASP A 134 -15.49 21.06 -23.39
C ASP A 134 -16.22 19.73 -23.10
N ILE A 135 -17.55 19.78 -23.11
CA ILE A 135 -18.41 18.62 -22.93
C ILE A 135 -18.72 18.03 -24.31
N SER A 136 -18.34 16.77 -24.54
CA SER A 136 -18.78 16.01 -25.70
C SER A 136 -19.93 15.08 -25.29
N VAL A 137 -21.11 15.28 -25.89
CA VAL A 137 -22.26 14.39 -25.68
C VAL A 137 -22.15 13.27 -26.72
N PRO A 138 -21.95 12.00 -26.31
CA PRO A 138 -21.92 10.89 -27.25
C PRO A 138 -23.30 10.74 -27.92
N PRO A 139 -23.36 10.41 -29.23
CA PRO A 139 -24.63 10.16 -29.90
C PRO A 139 -25.31 8.97 -29.22
N THR A 140 -26.38 9.23 -28.48
CA THR A 140 -27.14 8.20 -27.77
C THR A 140 -28.24 7.70 -28.71
N GLN A 141 -28.25 6.40 -28.99
CA GLN A 141 -29.31 5.76 -29.76
C GLN A 141 -30.46 5.44 -28.81
N PHE A 142 -31.60 6.11 -28.99
CA PHE A 142 -32.80 5.86 -28.19
C PHE A 142 -33.61 4.71 -28.79
N ASN A 143 -34.04 3.76 -27.95
CA ASN A 143 -34.85 2.61 -28.37
C ASN A 143 -36.23 3.01 -28.95
N THR A 144 -36.73 4.21 -28.62
CA THR A 144 -37.98 4.74 -29.17
C THR A 144 -37.90 6.26 -29.20
N VAL A 145 -38.32 6.87 -30.31
CA VAL A 145 -38.52 8.32 -30.44
C VAL A 145 -40.01 8.58 -30.58
N ILE A 146 -40.52 9.42 -29.68
CA ILE A 146 -41.94 9.76 -29.55
C ILE A 146 -42.10 11.24 -29.87
N VAL A 147 -42.98 11.57 -30.82
CA VAL A 147 -43.31 12.96 -31.16
C VAL A 147 -44.70 13.29 -30.66
N MET A 148 -44.84 14.35 -29.86
CA MET A 148 -46.14 14.84 -29.37
C MET A 148 -46.22 16.38 -29.38
N PRO A 149 -47.43 16.96 -29.48
CA PRO A 149 -47.60 18.41 -29.36
C PRO A 149 -47.17 18.94 -27.99
N SER A 150 -46.35 19.99 -27.98
CA SER A 150 -45.83 20.59 -26.74
C SER A 150 -46.92 21.18 -25.85
N LEU A 151 -48.02 21.67 -26.44
CA LEU A 151 -49.19 22.18 -25.71
C LEU A 151 -49.87 21.10 -24.88
N ASP A 152 -49.99 19.88 -25.43
CA ASP A 152 -50.62 18.74 -24.75
C ASP A 152 -49.72 18.23 -23.64
N PHE A 153 -48.41 18.10 -23.89
CA PHE A 153 -47.43 17.75 -22.86
C PHE A 153 -47.45 18.75 -21.69
N GLN A 154 -47.44 20.05 -21.99
CA GLN A 154 -47.50 21.10 -20.98
C GLN A 154 -48.81 21.08 -20.20
N LYS A 155 -49.93 20.73 -20.84
CA LYS A 155 -51.22 20.56 -20.14
C LYS A 155 -51.17 19.38 -19.17
N ILE A 156 -50.69 18.22 -19.62
CA ILE A 156 -50.55 17.02 -18.78
C ILE A 156 -49.67 17.29 -17.55
N CYS A 157 -48.50 17.90 -17.75
CA CYS A 157 -47.61 18.25 -16.64
C CYS A 157 -48.24 19.25 -15.66
N ARG A 158 -49.04 20.21 -16.14
CA ARG A 158 -49.76 21.16 -15.27
C ARG A 158 -50.86 20.49 -14.46
N ASP A 159 -51.60 19.58 -15.09
CA ASP A 159 -52.68 18.86 -14.42
C ASP A 159 -52.10 17.95 -13.32
N MET A 160 -51.01 17.22 -13.62
CA MET A 160 -50.34 16.32 -12.68
C MET A 160 -49.62 17.04 -11.54
N LYS A 161 -49.07 18.24 -11.79
CA LYS A 161 -48.47 19.06 -10.73
C LYS A 161 -49.45 19.41 -9.59
N ASN A 162 -50.76 19.44 -9.88
CA ASN A 162 -51.77 19.67 -8.84
C ASN A 162 -51.99 18.43 -7.95
N VAL A 163 -51.54 17.25 -8.39
CA VAL A 163 -51.71 15.97 -7.70
C VAL A 163 -50.45 15.60 -6.92
N GLY A 164 -49.27 15.70 -7.52
CA GLY A 164 -48.00 15.38 -6.87
C GLY A 164 -46.79 16.02 -7.55
N ASP A 165 -45.65 16.00 -6.86
CA ASP A 165 -44.42 16.67 -7.31
C ASP A 165 -43.62 15.85 -8.34
N ASN A 166 -43.84 14.54 -8.41
CA ASN A 166 -43.13 13.62 -9.29
C ASN A 166 -44.05 13.04 -10.36
N VAL A 167 -43.59 13.04 -11.62
CA VAL A 167 -44.29 12.43 -12.76
C VAL A 167 -43.43 11.32 -13.35
N ASP A 168 -43.98 10.12 -13.37
CA ASP A 168 -43.42 8.94 -14.01
C ASP A 168 -43.89 8.87 -15.46
N ILE A 169 -42.96 8.87 -16.42
CA ILE A 169 -43.24 8.74 -17.86
C ILE A 169 -42.70 7.39 -18.34
N LYS A 170 -43.58 6.49 -18.79
CA LYS A 170 -43.22 5.13 -19.23
C LYS A 170 -43.77 4.87 -20.63
N ASN A 171 -42.92 4.36 -21.52
CA ASN A 171 -43.37 3.85 -22.83
C ASN A 171 -43.44 2.33 -22.78
N ILE A 172 -44.63 1.76 -22.99
CA ILE A 172 -44.83 0.31 -23.07
C ILE A 172 -45.53 0.03 -24.41
N GLY A 173 -44.78 -0.53 -25.36
CA GLY A 173 -45.28 -0.79 -26.71
C GLY A 173 -45.59 0.50 -27.48
N GLN A 174 -46.86 0.68 -27.86
CA GLN A 174 -47.40 1.87 -28.57
C GLN A 174 -48.17 2.81 -27.62
N GLN A 175 -47.95 2.69 -26.31
CA GLN A 175 -48.65 3.49 -25.30
C GLN A 175 -47.66 4.24 -24.44
N LEU A 176 -47.89 5.55 -24.32
CA LEU A 176 -47.16 6.45 -23.44
C LEU A 176 -47.99 6.69 -22.18
N PHE A 177 -47.47 6.24 -21.05
CA PHE A 177 -48.07 6.39 -19.72
C PHE A 177 -47.43 7.58 -19.02
N PHE A 178 -48.29 8.44 -18.48
CA PHE A 178 -47.93 9.46 -17.51
C PHE A 178 -48.64 9.10 -16.20
N SER A 179 -47.89 8.89 -15.13
CA SER A 179 -48.45 8.58 -13.81
C SER A 179 -47.89 9.51 -12.74
N CYS A 180 -48.74 9.93 -11.82
CA CYS A 180 -48.38 10.77 -10.68
C CYS A 180 -49.08 10.24 -9.43
N GLU A 181 -48.32 10.08 -8.34
CA GLU A 181 -48.82 9.63 -7.05
C GLU A 181 -48.63 10.76 -6.03
N GLY A 182 -49.73 11.25 -5.46
CA GLY A 182 -49.76 12.30 -4.45
C GLY A 182 -50.38 11.83 -3.14
N GLU A 183 -50.24 12.62 -2.08
CA GLU A 183 -50.71 12.25 -0.72
C GLU A 183 -52.22 11.97 -0.64
N PHE A 184 -53.02 12.57 -1.54
CA PHE A 184 -54.48 12.48 -1.52
C PHE A 184 -55.09 11.84 -2.78
N CYS A 185 -54.33 11.67 -3.86
CA CYS A 185 -54.85 11.21 -5.15
C CYS A 185 -53.71 10.64 -6.02
N CYS A 186 -54.05 9.66 -6.86
CA CYS A 186 -53.17 9.16 -7.92
C CYS A 186 -53.83 9.47 -9.28
N GLN A 187 -53.04 9.95 -10.24
CA GLN A 187 -53.50 10.25 -11.60
C GLN A 187 -52.68 9.45 -12.61
N GLU A 188 -53.36 8.82 -13.56
CA GLU A 188 -52.73 8.16 -14.71
C GLU A 188 -53.37 8.65 -16.01
N THR A 189 -52.54 9.06 -16.97
CA THR A 189 -52.94 9.48 -18.32
C THR A 189 -52.21 8.61 -19.33
N ILE A 190 -52.95 7.90 -20.18
CA ILE A 190 -52.41 7.01 -21.20
C ILE A 190 -52.67 7.65 -22.57
N LEU A 191 -51.62 7.84 -23.36
CA LEU A 191 -51.69 8.27 -24.75
C LEU A 191 -51.35 7.08 -25.66
N SER A 192 -52.15 6.88 -26.70
CA SER A 192 -51.99 5.80 -27.67
C SER A 192 -52.08 6.35 -29.09
N ASP A 193 -51.52 5.64 -30.07
CA ASP A 193 -51.58 6.03 -31.48
C ASP A 193 -53.04 6.13 -31.94
N ALA A 194 -53.41 7.28 -32.51
CA ALA A 194 -54.72 7.45 -33.13
C ALA A 194 -54.69 6.87 -34.55
N PRO A 195 -55.60 5.93 -34.92
CA PRO A 195 -55.74 5.51 -36.30
C PRO A 195 -56.43 6.62 -37.11
N ASP A 196 -55.67 7.31 -37.96
CA ASP A 196 -56.12 8.06 -39.15
C ASP A 196 -57.41 8.90 -39.06
N SER A 197 -57.61 9.64 -37.97
CA SER A 197 -58.66 10.68 -37.93
C SER A 197 -58.24 11.92 -37.14
N GLY A 198 -57.51 12.83 -37.81
CA GLY A 198 -57.53 14.29 -37.62
C GLY A 198 -57.38 14.92 -36.22
N GLY A 199 -57.09 14.15 -35.17
CA GLY A 199 -56.92 14.61 -33.80
C GLY A 199 -55.53 14.25 -33.29
N GLY A 200 -54.89 15.17 -32.56
CA GLY A 200 -53.48 15.12 -32.15
C GLY A 200 -53.08 13.85 -31.37
N GLY A 201 -52.68 12.82 -32.11
CA GLY A 201 -52.03 11.61 -31.60
C GLY A 201 -50.51 11.71 -31.63
N ILE A 202 -49.87 10.70 -31.03
CA ILE A 202 -48.42 10.54 -30.97
C ILE A 202 -47.94 9.74 -32.20
N MET A 203 -46.69 9.95 -32.63
CA MET A 203 -46.04 9.13 -33.67
C MET A 203 -44.87 8.34 -33.06
N HIS A 204 -44.93 7.00 -33.12
CA HIS A 204 -43.84 6.09 -32.75
C HIS A 204 -42.95 5.75 -33.97
N GLN A 205 -41.66 6.05 -33.91
CA GLN A 205 -40.66 5.46 -34.81
C GLN A 205 -39.91 4.34 -34.07
N VAL A 206 -40.16 3.10 -34.46
CA VAL A 206 -39.50 1.89 -33.90
C VAL A 206 -38.39 1.45 -34.87
N TYR A 207 -37.15 1.46 -34.39
CA TYR A 207 -36.05 0.75 -35.04
C TYR A 207 -35.97 -0.66 -34.45
N GLN A 208 -36.26 -1.66 -35.28
CA GLN A 208 -36.27 -3.06 -34.88
C GLN A 208 -34.91 -3.68 -35.21
N GLU A 209 -34.02 -3.80 -34.23
CA GLU A 209 -32.83 -4.66 -34.33
C GLU A 209 -33.01 -5.93 -33.49
N PHE A 210 -32.68 -7.07 -34.10
CA PHE A 210 -32.53 -8.35 -33.41
C PHE A 210 -31.35 -8.26 -32.45
N THR A 211 -31.59 -8.24 -31.14
CA THR A 211 -30.53 -8.36 -30.14
C THR A 211 -30.29 -9.83 -29.83
N GLU A 212 -29.17 -10.38 -30.31
CA GLU A 212 -28.59 -11.58 -29.72
C GLU A 212 -28.32 -11.28 -28.23
N MET A 213 -29.12 -11.84 -27.32
CA MET A 213 -28.86 -11.72 -25.89
C MET A 213 -27.57 -12.49 -25.58
N GLY A 214 -26.45 -11.77 -25.51
CA GLY A 214 -25.16 -12.32 -25.11
C GLY A 214 -25.22 -12.90 -23.69
N GLY A 215 -24.47 -13.96 -23.43
CA GLY A 215 -24.53 -14.72 -22.17
C GLY A 215 -24.36 -13.88 -20.89
N GLY A 216 -23.59 -12.79 -20.94
CA GLY A 216 -23.43 -11.88 -19.80
C GLY A 216 -24.69 -11.09 -19.44
N LEU A 217 -25.50 -10.69 -20.43
CA LEU A 217 -26.79 -10.02 -20.20
C LEU A 217 -27.80 -10.98 -19.58
N MET A 218 -27.84 -12.24 -20.04
CA MET A 218 -28.69 -13.27 -19.43
C MET A 218 -28.33 -13.52 -17.95
N GLN A 219 -27.05 -13.48 -17.59
CA GLN A 219 -26.62 -13.63 -16.19
C GLN A 219 -27.11 -12.47 -15.31
N LEU A 220 -27.13 -11.23 -15.81
CA LEU A 220 -27.65 -10.07 -15.06
C LEU A 220 -29.17 -10.14 -14.85
N VAL A 221 -29.91 -10.70 -15.83
CA VAL A 221 -31.36 -10.92 -15.73
C VAL A 221 -31.70 -12.05 -14.75
N ALA A 222 -30.78 -13.01 -14.53
CA ALA A 222 -30.92 -14.10 -13.58
C ALA A 222 -30.73 -13.65 -12.12
N TYR A 223 -31.52 -12.67 -11.67
CA TYR A 223 -31.50 -12.13 -10.31
C TYR A 223 -32.57 -12.78 -9.44
N GLY A 224 -32.24 -13.15 -8.20
CA GLY A 224 -33.14 -13.83 -7.28
C GLY A 224 -33.11 -13.26 -5.85
N ALA A 225 -33.95 -13.82 -4.96
CA ALA A 225 -34.04 -13.39 -3.57
C ALA A 225 -32.74 -13.57 -2.76
N GLN A 226 -31.84 -14.46 -3.21
CA GLN A 226 -30.54 -14.70 -2.55
C GLN A 226 -29.57 -13.54 -2.79
N ASP A 227 -29.68 -12.86 -3.93
CA ASP A 227 -28.78 -11.76 -4.32
C ASP A 227 -28.98 -10.51 -3.47
N ILE A 228 -30.07 -10.42 -2.71
CA ILE A 228 -30.30 -9.33 -1.74
C ILE A 228 -29.13 -9.22 -0.74
N TYR A 229 -28.55 -10.35 -0.32
CA TYR A 229 -27.41 -10.37 0.62
C TYR A 229 -26.07 -9.95 -0.02
N LEU A 230 -25.97 -9.97 -1.34
CA LEU A 230 -24.72 -9.70 -2.06
C LEU A 230 -24.77 -8.34 -2.77
N THR A 231 -25.86 -8.05 -3.48
CA THR A 231 -25.97 -6.93 -4.42
C THR A 231 -27.30 -6.16 -4.31
N GLY A 232 -28.13 -6.42 -3.28
CA GLY A 232 -29.44 -5.75 -3.12
C GLY A 232 -29.36 -4.23 -3.05
N THR A 233 -28.55 -3.69 -2.14
CA THR A 233 -28.21 -2.26 -2.08
C THR A 233 -26.69 -2.11 -2.07
N PRO A 234 -26.05 -2.04 -3.25
CA PRO A 234 -24.59 -2.05 -3.35
C PRO A 234 -23.96 -0.86 -2.61
N GLN A 235 -23.11 -1.14 -1.62
CA GLN A 235 -22.35 -0.11 -0.88
C GLN A 235 -20.93 0.09 -1.43
N VAL A 236 -20.43 -0.89 -2.19
CA VAL A 236 -19.09 -0.91 -2.78
C VAL A 236 -19.20 -1.31 -4.25
N THR A 237 -18.24 -0.85 -5.06
CA THR A 237 -18.11 -1.26 -6.47
C THR A 237 -16.67 -1.68 -6.74
N PHE A 238 -16.49 -2.77 -7.47
CA PHE A 238 -15.18 -3.25 -7.89
C PHE A 238 -14.66 -2.58 -9.17
N PHE A 239 -15.51 -1.80 -9.85
CA PHE A 239 -15.19 -1.19 -11.15
C PHE A 239 -14.77 0.28 -11.05
N LYS A 240 -14.78 0.85 -9.84
CA LYS A 240 -14.35 2.23 -9.58
C LYS A 240 -13.47 2.29 -8.35
N SER A 241 -12.16 2.37 -8.55
CA SER A 241 -11.19 2.57 -7.48
C SER A 241 -11.17 4.05 -7.05
N LEU A 242 -11.38 4.31 -5.76
CA LEU A 242 -11.17 5.63 -5.15
C LEU A 242 -9.75 5.69 -4.58
N TYR A 243 -8.85 6.42 -5.24
CA TYR A 243 -7.51 6.68 -4.70
C TYR A 243 -7.58 7.77 -3.63
N ARG A 244 -7.00 7.51 -2.45
CA ARG A 244 -6.84 8.52 -1.41
C ARG A 244 -5.62 9.37 -1.74
N ARG A 245 -5.78 10.69 -1.75
CA ARG A 245 -4.66 11.64 -1.83
C ARG A 245 -3.82 11.49 -0.55
N CYS A 246 -2.50 11.40 -0.69
CA CYS A 246 -1.54 11.43 0.41
C CYS A 246 -0.90 12.81 0.54
N THR A 247 -0.31 13.10 1.70
CA THR A 247 0.57 14.26 1.85
C THR A 247 1.82 14.06 0.99
N ASN A 248 2.43 15.17 0.57
CA ASN A 248 3.66 15.12 -0.20
C ASN A 248 4.83 14.78 0.72
N PHE A 249 5.63 13.78 0.34
CA PHE A 249 6.85 13.40 1.06
C PHE A 249 7.90 12.86 0.09
N ALA A 250 9.17 12.94 0.49
CA ALA A 250 10.29 12.32 -0.21
C ALA A 250 11.07 11.40 0.71
N ILE A 251 11.73 10.38 0.14
CA ILE A 251 12.57 9.44 0.88
C ILE A 251 13.99 9.52 0.32
N GLU A 252 14.98 9.65 1.20
CA GLU A 252 16.40 9.58 0.84
C GLU A 252 17.15 8.71 1.85
N SER A 253 18.00 7.80 1.35
CA SER A 253 18.86 6.98 2.20
C SER A 253 20.19 7.69 2.42
N ILE A 254 20.52 8.00 3.67
CA ILE A 254 21.73 8.72 4.03
C ILE A 254 22.60 7.86 4.95
N GLU A 255 23.87 7.74 4.59
CA GLU A 255 24.87 7.02 5.36
C GLU A 255 25.22 7.75 6.66
N GLN A 256 25.25 7.00 7.76
CA GLN A 256 25.60 7.41 9.10
C GLN A 256 26.86 6.66 9.53
N THR A 257 27.77 7.38 10.18
CA THR A 257 29.04 6.82 10.66
C THR A 257 28.91 6.38 12.12
N PHE A 258 29.70 5.38 12.49
CA PHE A 258 29.82 4.95 13.87
C PHE A 258 30.77 5.87 14.65
N ASN A 259 30.45 6.08 15.93
CA ASN A 259 31.37 6.68 16.88
C ASN A 259 32.42 5.63 17.28
N GLY A 260 33.63 5.79 16.76
CA GLY A 260 34.73 4.85 16.96
C GLY A 260 34.93 3.90 15.78
N ASN A 261 35.96 3.07 15.85
CA ASN A 261 36.27 2.12 14.79
C ASN A 261 35.41 0.86 14.93
N ALA A 262 34.45 0.69 14.01
CA ALA A 262 33.62 -0.50 13.91
C ALA A 262 34.42 -1.66 13.32
N ASP A 263 34.68 -2.66 14.14
CA ASP A 263 35.43 -3.86 13.78
C ASP A 263 34.89 -5.06 14.58
N PHE A 264 35.34 -6.27 14.24
CA PHE A 264 34.97 -7.49 14.95
C PHE A 264 35.24 -7.39 16.47
N GLY A 265 34.29 -7.91 17.27
CA GLY A 265 34.38 -7.94 18.72
C GLY A 265 34.19 -6.59 19.43
N LYS A 266 33.92 -5.51 18.69
CA LYS A 266 33.74 -4.17 19.26
C LYS A 266 32.26 -3.81 19.42
N LYS A 267 32.02 -2.93 20.38
CA LYS A 267 30.74 -2.22 20.55
C LYS A 267 30.89 -0.83 19.96
N VAL A 268 29.96 -0.46 19.11
CA VAL A 268 29.94 0.85 18.45
C VAL A 268 28.57 1.48 18.57
N THR A 269 28.54 2.79 18.68
CA THR A 269 27.30 3.57 18.77
C THR A 269 27.20 4.46 17.55
N CYS A 270 26.05 4.49 16.90
CA CYS A 270 25.74 5.46 15.87
C CYS A 270 24.68 6.42 16.38
N SER A 271 25.02 7.71 16.40
CA SER A 271 24.05 8.77 16.69
C SER A 271 23.37 9.16 15.38
N ILE A 272 22.05 9.01 15.31
CA ILE A 272 21.29 9.29 14.09
C ILE A 272 21.25 10.80 13.87
N SER A 273 21.80 11.27 12.75
CA SER A 273 21.78 12.69 12.41
C SER A 273 20.36 13.18 12.11
N ARG A 274 20.12 14.48 12.27
CA ARG A 274 18.81 15.12 12.01
C ARG A 274 18.72 15.64 10.56
N ASN A 275 19.00 14.77 9.59
CA ASN A 275 18.99 15.16 8.17
C ASN A 275 17.56 15.26 7.60
N GLY A 276 16.60 14.49 8.12
CA GLY A 276 15.19 14.53 7.72
C GLY A 276 14.23 14.60 8.93
N ASP A 277 12.92 14.55 8.65
CA ASP A 277 11.89 14.75 9.67
C ASP A 277 11.48 13.45 10.38
N LEU A 278 11.40 12.33 9.64
CA LEU A 278 11.20 10.99 10.18
C LEU A 278 12.30 10.03 9.70
N ILE A 279 12.46 8.89 10.38
CA ILE A 279 13.29 7.77 9.91
C ILE A 279 12.45 6.50 9.76
N TRP A 280 12.79 5.69 8.75
CA TRP A 280 12.09 4.45 8.42
C TRP A 280 13.00 3.23 8.48
N ARG A 281 13.61 2.82 7.36
CA ARG A 281 14.45 1.61 7.31
C ARG A 281 15.88 1.93 7.70
N ILE A 282 16.52 0.98 8.36
CA ILE A 282 17.93 1.04 8.71
C ILE A 282 18.60 -0.23 8.20
N TYR A 283 19.69 -0.05 7.46
CA TYR A 283 20.53 -1.12 6.95
C TYR A 283 21.94 -0.97 7.49
N LEU A 284 22.47 -2.05 8.08
CA LEU A 284 23.88 -2.16 8.44
C LEU A 284 24.66 -2.56 7.20
N ARG A 285 25.54 -1.67 6.71
CA ARG A 285 26.48 -1.97 5.65
C ARG A 285 27.80 -2.41 6.27
N ILE A 286 28.30 -3.57 5.88
CA ILE A 286 29.62 -4.07 6.28
C ILE A 286 30.38 -4.47 5.02
N GLU A 287 31.62 -4.00 4.90
CA GLU A 287 32.54 -4.45 3.87
C GLU A 287 33.55 -5.42 4.50
N LEU A 288 33.44 -6.69 4.11
CA LEU A 288 34.29 -7.75 4.62
C LEU A 288 35.70 -7.65 4.03
N PRO A 289 36.74 -8.03 4.80
CA PRO A 289 38.09 -8.15 4.26
C PRO A 289 38.20 -9.36 3.33
N SER A 290 39.15 -9.28 2.40
CA SER A 290 39.58 -10.47 1.65
C SER A 290 40.46 -11.35 2.55
N VAL A 291 40.27 -12.67 2.47
CA VAL A 291 40.99 -13.64 3.32
C VAL A 291 41.98 -14.43 2.47
N ILE A 292 43.24 -14.48 2.92
CA ILE A 292 44.32 -15.18 2.23
C ILE A 292 44.46 -16.58 2.84
N VAL A 293 44.26 -17.62 2.02
CA VAL A 293 44.41 -19.02 2.39
C VAL A 293 45.73 -19.55 1.83
N LYS A 294 46.70 -19.80 2.71
CA LYS A 294 48.04 -20.28 2.34
C LYS A 294 48.04 -21.79 2.05
N PRO A 295 49.06 -22.33 1.34
CA PRO A 295 49.19 -23.77 1.15
C PRO A 295 49.13 -24.53 2.48
N GLY A 296 48.33 -25.59 2.53
CA GLY A 296 48.05 -26.38 3.73
C GLY A 296 46.95 -25.82 4.63
N GLN A 297 46.22 -24.77 4.22
CA GLN A 297 45.12 -24.18 4.99
C GLN A 297 43.77 -24.36 4.29
N ALA A 298 42.70 -24.31 5.08
CA ALA A 298 41.34 -24.23 4.61
C ALA A 298 40.55 -23.16 5.38
N PHE A 299 39.57 -22.57 4.72
CA PHE A 299 38.77 -21.45 5.25
C PHE A 299 37.35 -21.44 4.68
N ARG A 300 36.41 -20.94 5.48
CA ARG A 300 35.08 -20.51 5.04
C ARG A 300 34.43 -19.57 6.05
N TRP A 301 33.50 -18.75 5.58
CA TRP A 301 32.59 -18.03 6.48
C TRP A 301 31.44 -18.94 6.96
N ASN A 302 30.89 -18.61 8.12
CA ASN A 302 29.70 -19.28 8.64
C ASN A 302 28.46 -18.84 7.86
N ASN A 303 27.48 -19.75 7.75
CA ASN A 303 26.24 -19.47 7.05
C ASN A 303 25.49 -18.30 7.68
N TRP A 304 24.74 -17.56 6.86
CA TRP A 304 24.01 -16.35 7.30
C TRP A 304 24.90 -15.34 8.04
N LEU A 305 26.10 -15.10 7.51
CA LEU A 305 27.14 -14.29 8.14
C LEU A 305 26.63 -12.92 8.65
N GLY A 306 25.78 -12.24 7.88
CA GLY A 306 25.19 -10.97 8.27
C GLY A 306 24.41 -11.04 9.59
N HIS A 307 23.68 -12.13 9.85
CA HIS A 307 23.01 -12.35 11.13
C HIS A 307 23.99 -12.78 12.23
N VAL A 308 25.01 -13.58 11.90
CA VAL A 308 26.04 -13.97 12.86
C VAL A 308 26.79 -12.75 13.38
N LEU A 309 27.17 -11.82 12.49
CA LEU A 309 27.93 -10.62 12.84
C LEU A 309 27.24 -9.79 13.93
N VAL A 310 25.91 -9.70 13.89
CA VAL A 310 25.12 -8.96 14.87
C VAL A 310 24.98 -9.80 16.15
N ARG A 311 25.79 -9.49 17.16
CA ARG A 311 25.61 -10.08 18.50
C ARG A 311 24.34 -9.54 19.15
N GLN A 312 24.22 -8.21 19.12
CA GLN A 312 23.01 -7.51 19.55
C GLN A 312 23.00 -6.09 18.96
N VAL A 313 21.80 -5.56 18.79
CA VAL A 313 21.56 -4.18 18.39
C VAL A 313 20.43 -3.61 19.25
N ASP A 314 20.61 -2.41 19.76
CA ASP A 314 19.62 -1.71 20.57
C ASP A 314 19.37 -0.28 20.10
N VAL A 315 18.11 0.13 20.21
CA VAL A 315 17.65 1.49 19.91
C VAL A 315 17.42 2.22 21.22
N GLU A 316 18.09 3.34 21.37
CA GLU A 316 18.02 4.22 22.53
C GLU A 316 17.47 5.58 22.11
N ILE A 317 16.52 6.11 22.88
CA ILE A 317 15.97 7.45 22.69
C ILE A 317 16.15 8.21 24.01
N GLY A 318 16.94 9.28 23.98
CA GLY A 318 17.13 10.15 25.15
C GLY A 318 17.72 9.46 26.38
N GLY A 319 18.62 8.49 26.22
CA GLY A 319 19.18 7.72 27.34
C GLY A 319 18.42 6.44 27.70
N GLN A 320 17.20 6.25 27.19
CA GLN A 320 16.37 5.08 27.48
C GLN A 320 16.42 4.08 26.33
N ARG A 321 16.78 2.82 26.64
CA ARG A 321 16.66 1.71 25.68
C ARG A 321 15.19 1.39 25.44
N ILE A 322 14.76 1.51 24.18
CA ILE A 322 13.38 1.24 23.76
C ILE A 322 13.23 -0.21 23.31
N ASP A 323 14.13 -0.71 22.47
CA ASP A 323 14.04 -2.08 21.96
C ASP A 323 15.43 -2.67 21.73
N LYS A 324 15.53 -4.00 21.73
CA LYS A 324 16.79 -4.73 21.60
C LYS A 324 16.58 -6.02 20.83
N HIS A 325 17.36 -6.20 19.77
CA HIS A 325 17.37 -7.40 18.95
C HIS A 325 18.73 -8.12 19.00
N GLN A 326 18.72 -9.40 18.66
CA GLN A 326 19.90 -10.25 18.51
C GLN A 326 19.95 -10.86 17.11
N GLY A 327 21.12 -11.30 16.67
CA GLY A 327 21.28 -11.93 15.34
C GLY A 327 20.38 -13.15 15.14
N GLU A 328 20.15 -13.95 16.18
CA GLU A 328 19.25 -15.10 16.15
C GLU A 328 17.79 -14.69 15.90
N TRP A 329 17.36 -13.55 16.47
CA TRP A 329 16.03 -13.01 16.21
C TRP A 329 15.89 -12.55 14.75
N LEU A 330 16.91 -11.90 14.18
CA LEU A 330 16.87 -11.47 12.78
C LEU A 330 16.69 -12.66 11.83
N ASN A 331 17.41 -13.75 12.07
CA ASN A 331 17.26 -14.98 11.29
C ASN A 331 15.87 -15.61 11.48
N VAL A 332 15.42 -15.82 12.71
CA VAL A 332 14.11 -16.42 13.01
C VAL A 332 12.97 -15.61 12.42
N TRP A 333 13.01 -14.28 12.55
CA TRP A 333 11.97 -13.41 12.00
C TRP A 333 11.98 -13.42 10.47
N ASN A 334 13.15 -13.46 9.84
CA ASN A 334 13.28 -13.61 8.39
C ASN A 334 12.67 -14.93 7.91
N GLU A 335 12.97 -16.05 8.57
CA GLU A 335 12.41 -17.37 8.22
C GLU A 335 10.87 -17.39 8.23
N LEU A 336 10.26 -16.67 9.17
CA LEU A 336 8.80 -16.59 9.33
C LEU A 336 8.13 -15.63 8.33
N THR A 337 8.75 -14.49 8.05
CA THR A 337 8.08 -13.36 7.38
C THR A 337 8.51 -13.13 5.93
N GLN A 338 9.57 -13.78 5.46
CA GLN A 338 10.16 -13.50 4.15
C GLN A 338 9.38 -14.13 2.99
N ASP A 339 9.06 -13.30 1.99
CA ASP A 339 8.41 -13.72 0.75
C ASP A 339 9.32 -14.64 -0.07
N THR A 340 8.77 -15.72 -0.63
CA THR A 340 9.52 -16.67 -1.48
C THR A 340 10.31 -15.97 -2.59
N GLY A 341 9.72 -14.95 -3.24
CA GLY A 341 10.40 -14.19 -4.31
C GLY A 341 11.58 -13.32 -3.85
N LYS A 342 11.69 -13.02 -2.55
CA LYS A 342 12.76 -12.17 -1.98
C LYS A 342 13.80 -12.96 -1.20
N GLN A 343 13.58 -14.25 -0.94
CA GLN A 343 14.51 -15.09 -0.18
C GLN A 343 15.93 -15.07 -0.77
N LEU A 344 16.02 -15.13 -2.11
CA LEU A 344 17.30 -15.16 -2.81
C LEU A 344 18.10 -13.86 -2.68
N GLY A 345 17.44 -12.74 -2.98
CA GLY A 345 18.06 -11.43 -2.87
C GLY A 345 18.49 -11.15 -1.42
N TYR A 346 17.67 -11.56 -0.46
CA TYR A 346 18.00 -11.42 0.95
C TYR A 346 19.20 -12.27 1.38
N ALA A 347 19.27 -13.54 0.95
CA ALA A 347 20.44 -14.39 1.20
C ALA A 347 21.73 -13.75 0.66
N ASN A 348 21.68 -13.16 -0.54
CA ASN A 348 22.80 -12.42 -1.10
C ASN A 348 23.14 -11.17 -0.27
N MET A 349 22.14 -10.41 0.19
CA MET A 349 22.35 -9.21 1.02
C MET A 349 23.05 -9.51 2.35
N VAL A 350 22.72 -10.63 3.00
CA VAL A 350 23.27 -11.00 4.31
C VAL A 350 24.44 -11.99 4.23
N GLY A 351 24.98 -12.22 3.02
CA GLY A 351 26.19 -13.03 2.82
C GLY A 351 25.97 -14.53 3.01
N ASN A 352 24.75 -15.03 2.81
CA ASN A 352 24.46 -16.46 2.74
C ASN A 352 24.63 -16.97 1.30
N THR A 353 25.83 -16.79 0.74
CA THR A 353 26.15 -17.12 -0.65
C THR A 353 27.19 -18.24 -0.73
N PRO A 354 27.19 -19.04 -1.80
CA PRO A 354 28.23 -20.05 -2.01
C PRO A 354 29.64 -19.46 -2.04
N ASN A 355 29.82 -18.19 -2.47
CA ASN A 355 31.11 -17.52 -2.51
C ASN A 355 31.77 -17.38 -1.13
N LEU A 356 30.96 -17.12 -0.10
CA LEU A 356 31.46 -16.94 1.27
C LEU A 356 31.42 -18.24 2.09
N ASN A 357 30.39 -19.06 1.87
CA ASN A 357 30.09 -20.20 2.74
C ASN A 357 30.77 -21.51 2.31
N THR A 358 31.18 -21.62 1.04
CA THR A 358 31.82 -22.85 0.54
C THR A 358 33.23 -23.00 1.13
N LEU A 359 33.56 -24.22 1.54
CA LEU A 359 34.89 -24.56 2.04
C LEU A 359 35.95 -24.40 0.95
N VAL A 360 36.87 -23.46 1.14
CA VAL A 360 38.03 -23.25 0.28
C VAL A 360 39.24 -23.94 0.91
N SER A 361 39.87 -24.85 0.18
CA SER A 361 41.01 -25.65 0.66
C SER A 361 42.22 -25.44 -0.26
N ASN A 362 43.37 -25.12 0.31
CA ASN A 362 44.61 -24.93 -0.45
C ASN A 362 45.59 -26.08 -0.16
N PRO A 363 45.87 -27.00 -1.10
CA PRO A 363 46.70 -28.17 -0.82
C PRO A 363 48.12 -27.77 -0.41
N THR A 364 48.77 -28.60 0.41
CA THR A 364 50.16 -28.40 0.82
C THR A 364 51.14 -28.38 -0.37
N THR A 365 50.76 -28.96 -1.51
CA THR A 365 51.53 -28.94 -2.77
C THR A 365 51.37 -27.65 -3.58
N ALA A 366 50.47 -26.75 -3.20
CA ALA A 366 50.24 -25.51 -3.93
C ALA A 366 51.41 -24.53 -3.81
N THR A 367 51.68 -23.81 -4.90
CA THR A 367 52.73 -22.79 -4.98
C THR A 367 52.22 -21.37 -4.78
N SER A 368 50.91 -21.17 -4.72
CA SER A 368 50.27 -19.86 -4.59
C SER A 368 49.19 -19.85 -3.51
N ASN A 369 48.96 -18.68 -2.92
CA ASN A 369 47.84 -18.48 -2.01
C ASN A 369 46.53 -18.41 -2.78
N ILE A 370 45.44 -18.87 -2.16
CA ILE A 370 44.08 -18.63 -2.63
C ILE A 370 43.55 -17.39 -1.89
N ILE A 371 42.84 -16.52 -2.60
CA ILE A 371 42.21 -15.33 -2.01
C ILE A 371 40.71 -15.53 -2.05
N VAL A 372 40.08 -15.55 -0.87
CA VAL A 372 38.63 -15.46 -0.75
C VAL A 372 38.27 -13.98 -0.75
N PRO A 373 37.58 -13.46 -1.78
CA PRO A 373 37.28 -12.04 -1.88
C PRO A 373 36.35 -11.60 -0.75
N GLY A 374 36.54 -10.37 -0.30
CA GLY A 374 35.58 -9.70 0.57
C GLY A 374 34.32 -9.33 -0.21
N GLU A 375 33.16 -9.39 0.45
CA GLU A 375 31.87 -8.94 -0.11
C GLU A 375 31.26 -7.82 0.76
N VAL A 376 30.40 -7.01 0.15
CA VAL A 376 29.63 -5.99 0.86
C VAL A 376 28.29 -6.59 1.28
N LEU A 377 28.02 -6.56 2.58
CA LEU A 377 26.77 -7.02 3.16
C LEU A 377 25.86 -5.85 3.51
N TYR A 378 24.56 -6.05 3.34
CA TYR A 378 23.50 -5.12 3.76
C TYR A 378 22.51 -5.88 4.66
N ILE A 379 22.62 -5.68 5.97
CA ILE A 379 21.76 -6.35 6.96
C ILE A 379 20.62 -5.41 7.36
N PRO A 380 19.35 -5.73 7.02
CA PRO A 380 18.22 -4.91 7.43
C PRO A 380 17.87 -5.14 8.90
N PHE A 381 17.65 -4.07 9.65
CA PHE A 381 17.06 -4.13 10.99
C PHE A 381 15.52 -4.11 10.92
N VAL A 382 14.89 -4.70 11.94
CA VAL A 382 13.44 -4.97 11.97
C VAL A 382 12.75 -4.42 13.22
N PHE A 383 13.17 -3.24 13.71
CA PHE A 383 12.45 -2.53 14.76
C PHE A 383 11.05 -2.10 14.31
N TRP A 384 10.18 -1.71 15.25
CA TRP A 384 8.79 -1.34 14.97
C TRP A 384 8.67 -0.29 13.84
N PHE A 385 9.58 0.69 13.82
CA PHE A 385 9.60 1.75 12.82
C PHE A 385 10.23 1.33 11.48
N ASN A 386 10.90 0.17 11.39
CA ASN A 386 11.39 -0.37 10.11
C ASN A 386 10.32 -1.16 9.36
N LYS A 387 9.35 -1.76 10.09
CA LYS A 387 8.34 -2.65 9.52
C LYS A 387 7.22 -1.91 8.79
N ASN A 388 6.75 -0.80 9.34
CA ASN A 388 5.61 -0.05 8.82
C ASN A 388 5.95 1.44 8.70
N PRO A 389 5.81 2.08 7.51
CA PRO A 389 6.03 3.52 7.36
C PRO A 389 5.09 4.38 8.22
N GLY A 390 3.89 3.87 8.58
CA GLY A 390 2.98 4.56 9.50
C GLY A 390 3.51 4.70 10.94
N LEU A 391 4.58 3.96 11.28
CA LEU A 391 5.29 4.04 12.56
C LEU A 391 6.69 4.63 12.42
N ALA A 392 6.99 5.30 11.31
CA ALA A 392 8.26 5.99 11.12
C ALA A 392 8.53 6.93 12.31
N LEU A 393 9.76 6.91 12.82
CA LEU A 393 10.10 7.60 14.06
C LEU A 393 10.31 9.10 13.80
N PRO A 394 9.53 10.01 14.41
CA PRO A 394 9.60 11.44 14.13
C PRO A 394 10.77 12.11 14.86
N LEU A 395 11.90 12.24 14.18
CA LEU A 395 13.06 12.96 14.69
C LEU A 395 12.75 14.42 14.98
N ILE A 396 11.89 15.05 14.18
CA ILE A 396 11.46 16.44 14.37
C ILE A 396 10.70 16.66 15.68
N ALA A 397 9.97 15.64 16.16
CA ALA A 397 9.23 15.69 17.42
C ALA A 397 10.12 15.35 18.63
N LEU A 398 11.31 14.80 18.41
CA LEU A 398 12.29 14.42 19.43
C LEU A 398 13.43 15.43 19.51
N GLN A 399 13.15 16.73 19.66
CA GLN A 399 14.18 17.79 19.60
C GLN A 399 15.23 17.72 20.72
N TYR A 400 14.84 17.28 21.91
CA TYR A 400 15.70 17.21 23.09
C TYR A 400 16.25 15.81 23.36
N HIS A 401 15.72 14.78 22.68
CA HIS A 401 16.22 13.41 22.76
C HIS A 401 17.00 13.05 21.50
N GLU A 402 18.22 12.58 21.68
CA GLU A 402 18.99 11.94 20.61
C GLU A 402 18.51 10.50 20.43
N VAL A 403 18.47 10.05 19.17
CA VAL A 403 18.24 8.65 18.81
C VAL A 403 19.59 8.02 18.53
N LYS A 404 19.90 6.93 19.24
CA LYS A 404 21.16 6.20 19.10
C LYS A 404 20.86 4.74 18.76
N VAL A 405 21.67 4.17 17.88
CA VAL A 405 21.70 2.74 17.59
C VAL A 405 23.02 2.21 18.11
N ASN A 406 22.97 1.40 19.15
CA ASN A 406 24.16 0.73 19.68
C ASN A 406 24.23 -0.67 19.07
N LEU A 407 25.38 -1.00 18.49
CA LEU A 407 25.64 -2.28 17.82
C LEU A 407 26.84 -2.96 18.48
N GLU A 408 26.67 -4.23 18.84
CA GLU A 408 27.76 -5.10 19.27
C GLU A 408 28.02 -6.15 18.19
N ILE A 409 29.23 -6.12 17.65
CA ILE A 409 29.68 -7.01 16.59
C ILE A 409 30.39 -8.22 17.22
N ARG A 410 30.09 -9.43 16.74
CA ARG A 410 30.78 -10.65 17.22
C ARG A 410 32.27 -10.65 16.87
N GLU A 411 33.03 -11.43 17.62
CA GLU A 411 34.45 -11.64 17.34
C GLU A 411 34.63 -12.39 16.01
N ALA A 412 35.73 -12.11 15.31
CA ALA A 412 35.98 -12.70 13.99
C ALA A 412 35.99 -14.24 14.03
N LYS A 413 36.61 -14.82 15.08
CA LYS A 413 36.69 -16.28 15.30
C LYS A 413 35.33 -16.97 15.46
N GLU A 414 34.26 -16.22 15.73
CA GLU A 414 32.91 -16.74 15.82
C GLU A 414 32.15 -16.73 14.47
N CYS A 415 32.71 -16.02 13.48
CA CYS A 415 32.07 -15.72 12.21
C CYS A 415 32.59 -16.61 11.05
N TYR A 416 33.72 -17.29 11.24
CA TYR A 416 34.33 -18.16 10.23
C TYR A 416 34.78 -19.48 10.85
N TRP A 417 35.11 -20.43 9.98
CA TRP A 417 35.89 -21.61 10.31
C TRP A 417 37.19 -21.61 9.51
N SER A 418 38.27 -22.04 10.16
CA SER A 418 39.55 -22.30 9.49
C SER A 418 40.21 -23.55 10.05
N GLY A 419 41.07 -24.14 9.24
CA GLY A 419 41.80 -25.32 9.63
C GLY A 419 43.01 -25.60 8.77
N THR A 420 43.75 -26.62 9.18
CA THR A 420 44.80 -27.23 8.36
C THR A 420 44.16 -28.19 7.37
N TYR A 421 44.68 -28.21 6.14
CA TYR A 421 44.29 -29.13 5.08
C TYR A 421 45.50 -29.97 4.64
N ASP A 422 45.41 -31.28 4.82
CA ASP A 422 46.44 -32.24 4.42
C ASP A 422 45.84 -33.27 3.44
N GLN A 423 46.22 -33.14 2.17
CA GLN A 423 45.74 -34.00 1.09
C GLN A 423 46.26 -35.45 1.22
N SER A 424 47.30 -35.69 2.02
CA SER A 424 47.86 -37.04 2.22
C SER A 424 47.02 -37.90 3.18
N GLN A 425 46.15 -37.28 3.99
CA GLN A 425 45.23 -38.00 4.87
C GLN A 425 44.04 -38.61 4.09
N PRO A 426 43.45 -39.71 4.59
CA PRO A 426 42.25 -40.28 3.99
C PRO A 426 41.09 -39.27 3.96
N VAL A 427 40.24 -39.38 2.93
CA VAL A 427 39.03 -38.58 2.77
C VAL A 427 38.19 -38.69 4.05
N GLY A 428 37.84 -37.56 4.65
CA GLY A 428 37.17 -37.46 5.96
C GLY A 428 38.07 -37.08 7.13
N SER A 429 39.40 -37.19 6.99
CA SER A 429 40.38 -36.77 8.01
C SER A 429 41.38 -35.73 7.48
N GLN A 430 41.11 -35.16 6.31
CA GLN A 430 41.97 -34.17 5.63
C GLN A 430 41.97 -32.81 6.32
N TYR A 431 41.02 -32.57 7.22
CA TYR A 431 40.79 -31.27 7.84
C TYR A 431 40.95 -31.35 9.35
N THR A 432 41.70 -30.40 9.91
CA THR A 432 41.82 -30.22 11.36
C THR A 432 41.55 -28.76 11.69
N THR A 433 40.56 -28.50 12.55
CA THR A 433 40.21 -27.14 12.98
C THR A 433 41.42 -26.45 13.62
N ASP A 434 41.76 -25.27 13.12
CA ASP A 434 42.79 -24.40 13.66
C ASP A 434 42.46 -22.94 13.28
N LEU A 435 41.87 -22.23 14.24
CA LEU A 435 41.49 -20.81 14.12
C LEU A 435 42.68 -19.84 14.18
N SER A 436 43.89 -20.33 14.48
CA SER A 436 45.09 -19.49 14.55
C SER A 436 45.77 -19.28 13.20
N GLN A 437 45.41 -20.09 12.19
CA GLN A 437 45.98 -20.06 10.84
C GLN A 437 45.62 -18.80 10.06
N ILE A 438 44.46 -18.22 10.37
CA ILE A 438 44.01 -16.94 9.83
C ILE A 438 44.47 -15.85 10.79
N GLY A 439 45.24 -14.90 10.26
CA GLY A 439 45.73 -13.76 11.03
C GLY A 439 44.59 -12.86 11.54
N TYR A 440 44.95 -11.73 12.12
CA TYR A 440 43.96 -10.73 12.53
C TYR A 440 43.14 -10.27 11.32
N LEU A 441 41.81 -10.49 11.38
CA LEU A 441 40.86 -9.97 10.40
C LEU A 441 40.29 -8.66 10.92
N SER A 442 40.24 -7.66 10.04
CA SER A 442 39.62 -6.36 10.31
C SER A 442 38.62 -6.05 9.21
N MET A 443 37.48 -5.47 9.54
CA MET A 443 36.53 -5.00 8.53
C MET A 443 37.14 -3.86 7.71
N ASN A 444 36.88 -3.84 6.39
CA ASN A 444 37.31 -2.71 5.55
C ASN A 444 36.52 -1.45 5.93
N MET A 445 35.22 -1.62 6.17
CA MET A 445 34.32 -0.54 6.57
C MET A 445 33.04 -1.08 7.21
N ALA A 446 32.44 -0.31 8.12
CA ALA A 446 31.07 -0.52 8.57
C ALA A 446 30.36 0.83 8.77
N SER A 447 29.10 0.91 8.33
CA SER A 447 28.27 2.10 8.44
C SER A 447 26.78 1.74 8.48
N LEU A 448 25.93 2.71 8.82
CA LEU A 448 24.48 2.53 8.83
C LEU A 448 23.83 3.40 7.75
N TYR A 449 23.07 2.80 6.86
CA TYR A 449 22.19 3.53 5.94
C TYR A 449 20.83 3.71 6.61
N VAL A 450 20.37 4.96 6.67
CA VAL A 450 19.09 5.31 7.28
C VAL A 450 18.23 6.01 6.24
N ASP A 451 17.03 5.48 6.02
CA ASP A 451 16.04 6.11 5.15
C ASP A 451 15.34 7.23 5.91
N TYR A 452 15.60 8.47 5.50
CA TYR A 452 14.96 9.67 6.00
C TYR A 452 13.72 10.00 5.17
N ILE A 453 12.66 10.43 5.85
CA ILE A 453 11.44 10.95 5.21
C ILE A 453 11.39 12.46 5.43
N PHE A 454 11.22 13.19 4.33
CA PHE A 454 11.07 14.64 4.29
C PHE A 454 9.59 14.97 4.11
N LEU A 455 9.04 15.76 5.03
CA LEU A 455 7.63 16.13 5.03
C LEU A 455 7.45 17.54 4.47
N ASP A 456 6.29 17.81 3.88
CA ASP A 456 5.90 19.16 3.52
C ASP A 456 5.73 20.04 4.78
N SER A 457 5.86 21.35 4.61
CA SER A 457 5.93 22.34 5.69
C SER A 457 4.76 22.30 6.66
N GLU A 458 3.55 22.00 6.17
CA GLU A 458 2.35 21.93 7.01
C GLU A 458 2.35 20.68 7.90
N GLU A 459 2.59 19.51 7.32
CA GLU A 459 2.65 18.25 8.05
C GLU A 459 3.85 18.24 9.01
N ARG A 460 4.99 18.74 8.57
CA ARG A 460 6.19 18.94 9.38
C ARG A 460 5.91 19.76 10.66
N LYS A 461 5.21 20.89 10.53
CA LYS A 461 4.81 21.72 11.69
C LYS A 461 3.87 20.95 12.61
N ARG A 462 2.92 20.21 12.05
CA ARG A 462 1.98 19.39 12.83
C ARG A 462 2.71 18.31 13.63
N PHE A 463 3.67 17.61 13.03
CA PHE A 463 4.50 16.63 13.74
C PHE A 463 5.33 17.26 14.86
N ALA A 464 5.84 18.48 14.70
CA ALA A 464 6.62 19.15 15.74
C ALA A 464 5.77 19.63 16.93
N GLN A 465 4.49 19.99 16.70
CA GLN A 465 3.64 20.63 17.70
C GLN A 465 2.71 19.66 18.44
N VAL A 466 2.23 18.62 17.76
CA VAL A 466 1.25 17.69 18.31
C VAL A 466 1.94 16.59 19.13
N SER A 467 1.28 16.16 20.20
CA SER A 467 1.64 14.96 20.95
C SER A 467 1.36 13.69 20.13
N HIS A 468 2.33 12.79 20.02
CA HIS A 468 2.15 11.51 19.32
C HIS A 468 2.14 10.34 20.29
N GLU A 469 1.28 9.37 20.01
CA GLU A 469 1.29 8.06 20.66
C GLU A 469 1.44 6.98 19.58
N TYR A 470 2.54 6.22 19.66
CA TYR A 470 2.80 5.10 18.78
C TYR A 470 2.59 3.81 19.56
N LEU A 471 1.72 2.94 19.04
CA LEU A 471 1.69 1.54 19.48
C LEU A 471 2.90 0.85 18.84
N ILE A 472 3.86 0.46 19.66
CA ILE A 472 5.12 -0.14 19.21
C ILE A 472 5.19 -1.62 19.60
N ASP A 473 5.96 -2.37 18.84
CA ASP A 473 6.34 -3.74 19.16
C ASP A 473 7.73 -3.73 19.82
N GLN A 474 7.93 -4.55 20.84
CA GLN A 474 9.21 -4.78 21.50
C GLN A 474 9.52 -6.27 21.57
N LEU A 475 10.81 -6.61 21.56
CA LEU A 475 11.26 -7.98 21.73
C LEU A 475 11.67 -8.25 23.19
N GLN A 476 11.15 -9.33 23.75
CA GLN A 476 11.67 -9.93 24.99
C GLN A 476 12.16 -11.35 24.71
N SER A 477 13.21 -11.77 25.41
CA SER A 477 13.78 -13.11 25.26
C SER A 477 14.18 -13.71 26.60
N VAL A 478 13.95 -15.01 26.77
CA VAL A 478 14.42 -15.83 27.89
C VAL A 478 15.20 -17.00 27.33
N GLU A 479 16.32 -17.33 27.96
CA GLU A 479 17.17 -18.47 27.60
C GLU A 479 17.45 -19.31 28.84
N GLU A 480 17.29 -20.62 28.71
CA GLU A 480 17.60 -21.60 29.76
C GLU A 480 18.46 -22.72 29.17
N SER A 481 19.58 -23.01 29.83
CA SER A 481 20.47 -24.12 29.46
C SER A 481 20.12 -25.36 30.27
N THR A 482 20.04 -26.51 29.60
CA THR A 482 19.60 -27.75 30.24
C THR A 482 20.34 -28.98 29.69
N THR A 483 20.45 -30.01 30.52
CA THR A 483 20.92 -31.35 30.13
C THR A 483 19.84 -32.41 30.34
N ILE A 484 18.66 -32.00 30.83
CA ILE A 484 17.53 -32.90 31.07
C ILE A 484 16.61 -32.96 29.86
N ARG A 485 15.90 -34.08 29.70
CA ARG A 485 15.01 -34.30 28.56
C ARG A 485 13.73 -33.47 28.60
N ASN A 486 13.24 -33.15 29.79
CA ASN A 486 11.97 -32.47 30.00
C ASN A 486 12.17 -31.15 30.77
N PRO A 487 12.86 -30.14 30.19
CA PRO A 487 13.02 -28.85 30.84
C PRO A 487 11.67 -28.11 30.96
N LYS A 488 11.48 -27.46 32.11
CA LYS A 488 10.34 -26.58 32.39
C LYS A 488 10.82 -25.15 32.48
N VAL A 489 10.67 -24.40 31.40
CA VAL A 489 11.20 -23.04 31.31
C VAL A 489 10.20 -22.04 31.87
N LYS A 490 10.61 -21.30 32.90
CA LYS A 490 9.78 -20.23 33.47
C LYS A 490 9.84 -19.00 32.58
N LEU A 491 8.69 -18.56 32.07
CA LEU A 491 8.57 -17.36 31.25
C LEU A 491 8.46 -16.13 32.16
N VAL A 492 9.43 -15.23 32.07
CA VAL A 492 9.48 -13.96 32.84
C VAL A 492 9.17 -12.76 31.94
N PHE A 493 8.20 -12.93 31.06
CA PHE A 493 7.76 -11.87 30.14
C PHE A 493 6.77 -10.92 30.82
N ASN A 494 6.68 -9.72 30.25
CA ASN A 494 5.72 -8.70 30.63
C ASN A 494 4.95 -8.20 29.40
N HIS A 495 3.92 -7.39 29.65
CA HIS A 495 3.08 -6.71 28.66
C HIS A 495 2.19 -7.65 27.82
N PRO A 496 1.26 -7.09 27.01
CA PRO A 496 0.47 -7.85 26.05
C PRO A 496 1.35 -8.44 24.93
N CYS A 497 1.62 -9.73 25.03
CA CYS A 497 2.42 -10.51 24.09
C CYS A 497 1.55 -11.05 22.94
N LYS A 498 2.05 -10.93 21.70
CA LYS A 498 1.40 -11.39 20.47
C LYS A 498 1.57 -12.89 20.27
N GLU A 499 2.76 -13.41 20.54
CA GLU A 499 3.12 -14.80 20.29
C GLU A 499 4.37 -15.22 21.07
N LEU A 500 4.57 -16.52 21.20
CA LEU A 500 5.80 -17.13 21.69
C LEU A 500 6.50 -17.85 20.53
N ILE A 501 7.76 -17.51 20.30
CA ILE A 501 8.61 -18.19 19.31
C ILE A 501 9.75 -18.85 20.07
N PHE A 502 9.94 -20.15 19.89
CA PHE A 502 10.89 -20.90 20.71
C PHE A 502 11.61 -21.99 19.92
N TYR A 503 12.83 -22.28 20.33
CA TYR A 503 13.63 -23.38 19.79
C TYR A 503 14.53 -23.97 20.87
N ALA A 504 15.03 -25.17 20.59
CA ALA A 504 16.08 -25.80 21.36
C ALA A 504 17.30 -26.00 20.46
N GLN A 505 18.45 -25.51 20.92
CA GLN A 505 19.70 -25.55 20.19
C GLN A 505 20.74 -26.33 20.98
N ARG A 506 21.34 -27.33 20.34
CA ARG A 506 22.36 -28.16 20.96
C ARG A 506 23.68 -27.39 21.11
N ASP A 507 24.46 -27.68 22.13
CA ASP A 507 25.73 -27.00 22.36
C ASP A 507 26.84 -27.41 21.38
N ASP A 508 26.74 -28.61 20.79
CA ASP A 508 27.73 -29.13 19.83
C ASP A 508 27.64 -28.49 18.44
N VAL A 509 26.50 -27.89 18.09
CA VAL A 509 26.36 -27.06 16.87
C VAL A 509 26.66 -25.58 17.15
N TYR A 510 26.58 -25.17 18.41
CA TYR A 510 26.79 -23.79 18.85
C TYR A 510 28.26 -23.50 19.18
N THR A 511 28.99 -24.49 19.69
CA THR A 511 30.39 -24.38 20.08
C THR A 511 31.31 -25.05 19.07
N ASP A 512 32.55 -24.56 18.99
CA ASP A 512 33.61 -25.15 18.16
C ASP A 512 34.42 -26.20 18.94
N THR A 513 33.93 -26.61 20.11
CA THR A 513 34.69 -27.40 21.11
C THR A 513 34.48 -28.92 21.04
N VAL A 514 33.71 -29.42 20.06
CA VAL A 514 33.53 -30.86 19.90
C VAL A 514 34.40 -31.36 18.76
N THR A 515 35.20 -32.37 19.08
CA THR A 515 36.00 -33.30 18.28
C THR A 515 35.24 -34.01 17.15
N ASN A 516 34.42 -33.30 16.37
CA ASN A 516 33.74 -33.80 15.19
C ASN A 516 34.27 -33.06 13.96
N GLN A 517 35.26 -33.67 13.31
CA GLN A 517 36.00 -33.17 12.14
C GLN A 517 35.14 -32.95 10.86
N GLU A 518 33.81 -32.82 10.97
CA GLU A 518 32.88 -32.81 9.84
C GLU A 518 31.92 -31.59 9.79
N LEU A 519 31.91 -30.72 10.81
CA LEU A 519 30.99 -29.57 10.83
C LEU A 519 31.53 -28.33 10.12
N TYR A 520 32.86 -28.22 9.97
CA TYR A 520 33.54 -27.10 9.30
C TYR A 520 33.01 -25.72 9.74
N GLY A 521 32.74 -25.55 11.04
CA GLY A 521 32.28 -24.30 11.64
C GLY A 521 31.05 -24.44 12.53
N ARG A 522 30.76 -23.36 13.25
CA ARG A 522 29.56 -23.24 14.08
C ARG A 522 28.32 -23.13 13.20
N GLN A 523 27.24 -23.82 13.57
CA GLN A 523 25.95 -23.75 12.90
C GLN A 523 24.97 -22.94 13.75
N TRP A 524 25.19 -21.62 13.79
CA TRP A 524 24.44 -20.66 14.62
C TRP A 524 22.92 -20.73 14.51
N PHE A 525 22.41 -21.13 13.34
CA PHE A 525 20.98 -21.18 13.02
C PHE A 525 20.47 -22.60 12.78
N ASN A 526 21.23 -23.63 13.18
CA ASN A 526 20.73 -25.01 13.18
C ASN A 526 19.97 -25.27 14.49
N TYR A 527 18.65 -25.42 14.35
CA TYR A 527 17.71 -25.72 15.44
C TYR A 527 17.17 -27.16 15.38
N SER A 528 17.78 -28.00 14.55
CA SER A 528 17.41 -29.40 14.37
C SER A 528 18.19 -30.32 15.32
N ASP A 529 17.67 -31.53 15.48
CA ASP A 529 18.20 -32.55 16.38
C ASP A 529 19.38 -33.32 15.79
N THR A 530 19.94 -32.89 14.66
CA THR A 530 21.20 -33.39 14.10
C THR A 530 22.04 -32.24 13.54
N PRO A 531 23.37 -32.28 13.65
CA PRO A 531 24.23 -31.35 12.92
C PRO A 531 24.07 -31.53 11.41
N ASP A 532 24.15 -30.44 10.66
CA ASP A 532 24.12 -30.51 9.19
C ASP A 532 25.48 -30.99 8.67
N ASN A 533 25.49 -31.96 7.74
CA ASN A 533 26.72 -32.40 7.10
C ASN A 533 27.03 -31.51 5.89
N ILE A 534 28.07 -30.69 6.01
CA ILE A 534 28.38 -29.66 5.01
C ILE A 534 29.19 -30.21 3.83
N MET A 535 29.73 -31.44 3.93
CA MET A 535 30.47 -32.12 2.85
C MET A 535 29.58 -32.90 1.87
N ASN A 536 28.32 -33.20 2.22
CA ASN A 536 27.47 -34.13 1.47
C ASN A 536 26.36 -33.44 0.66
N ILE A 537 26.66 -32.28 0.10
CA ILE A 537 25.87 -31.73 -1.00
C ILE A 537 26.49 -32.31 -2.27
N PRO A 538 25.80 -33.18 -3.02
CA PRO A 538 26.39 -33.79 -4.19
C PRO A 538 26.81 -32.67 -5.14
N LEU A 539 28.13 -32.55 -5.35
CA LEU A 539 28.67 -32.07 -6.60
C LEU A 539 28.18 -33.05 -7.66
N SER A 540 26.97 -32.84 -8.19
CA SER A 540 26.65 -33.43 -9.48
C SER A 540 27.53 -32.70 -10.50
N GLN A 541 28.77 -33.18 -10.67
CA GLN A 541 29.48 -33.09 -11.93
C GLN A 541 28.65 -33.86 -12.95
N GLY A 542 27.60 -33.23 -13.47
CA GLY A 542 27.14 -33.52 -14.81
C GLY A 542 28.10 -32.80 -15.74
N GLU A 543 28.87 -33.54 -16.53
CA GLU A 543 29.45 -33.00 -17.76
C GLU A 543 28.30 -32.42 -18.59
N VAL A 544 28.15 -31.09 -18.59
CA VAL A 544 27.31 -30.39 -19.55
C VAL A 544 28.26 -29.86 -20.62
N GLY A 545 28.37 -30.63 -21.70
CA GLY A 545 28.91 -30.11 -22.94
C GLY A 545 28.08 -28.90 -23.38
N GLY A 546 28.76 -27.79 -23.67
CA GLY A 546 28.24 -26.70 -24.46
C GLY A 546 27.31 -25.71 -23.75
N THR A 547 27.80 -24.47 -23.65
CA THR A 547 27.01 -23.23 -23.57
C THR A 547 26.33 -22.92 -22.22
N GLY A 548 27.07 -22.19 -21.38
CA GLY A 548 26.60 -21.18 -20.42
C GLY A 548 25.21 -21.36 -19.81
N GLY A 549 25.15 -22.04 -18.66
CA GLY A 549 24.03 -22.02 -17.73
C GLY A 549 24.52 -22.37 -16.33
N TYR A 550 24.68 -21.37 -15.47
CA TYR A 550 24.90 -21.58 -14.04
C TYR A 550 23.61 -22.18 -13.46
N MET A 551 23.65 -23.45 -13.03
CA MET A 551 22.57 -24.01 -12.23
C MET A 551 22.73 -23.53 -10.79
N ASP A 552 21.94 -22.52 -10.43
CA ASP A 552 21.80 -21.95 -9.08
C ASP A 552 21.09 -22.95 -8.15
N SER A 553 21.80 -23.97 -7.69
CA SER A 553 21.36 -24.75 -6.53
C SER A 553 21.80 -24.01 -5.27
N TYR A 554 21.00 -23.05 -4.82
CA TYR A 554 21.16 -22.48 -3.48
C TYR A 554 20.98 -23.60 -2.46
N GLN A 555 21.98 -23.75 -1.60
CA GLN A 555 22.00 -24.75 -0.56
C GLN A 555 20.91 -24.43 0.48
N THR A 556 19.68 -24.90 0.25
CA THR A 556 18.81 -25.21 1.37
C THR A 556 19.57 -26.24 2.19
N LEU A 557 20.01 -25.88 3.40
CA LEU A 557 20.58 -26.84 4.34
C LEU A 557 19.63 -28.03 4.37
N ASN A 558 20.10 -29.15 3.83
CA ASN A 558 19.40 -30.41 3.82
C ASN A 558 19.36 -30.84 5.29
N THR A 559 18.36 -30.34 6.03
CA THR A 559 18.16 -30.67 7.44
C THR A 559 17.69 -32.13 7.49
N THR A 560 18.66 -33.04 7.45
CA THR A 560 18.43 -34.47 7.67
C THR A 560 17.91 -34.74 9.09
N GLY A 561 18.03 -33.76 9.98
CA GLY A 561 17.53 -33.80 11.35
C GLY A 561 16.04 -33.73 11.47
N ARG A 562 15.55 -33.75 12.70
CA ARG A 562 14.15 -33.50 13.07
C ARG A 562 14.10 -32.31 14.02
N ASN A 563 12.90 -31.86 14.37
CA ASN A 563 12.75 -30.81 15.38
C ASN A 563 13.32 -31.27 16.73
N CYS A 564 14.20 -30.46 17.35
CA CYS A 564 14.72 -30.71 18.69
C CYS A 564 13.62 -30.85 19.76
N ILE A 565 12.48 -30.21 19.55
CA ILE A 565 11.35 -30.24 20.47
C ILE A 565 10.36 -31.29 19.98
N HIS A 566 10.17 -32.35 20.76
CA HIS A 566 9.24 -33.43 20.44
C HIS A 566 7.82 -33.10 20.89
N LEU A 567 7.65 -32.65 22.13
CA LEU A 567 6.37 -32.20 22.68
C LEU A 567 6.53 -30.87 23.40
N SER A 568 5.50 -30.03 23.38
CA SER A 568 5.46 -28.80 24.16
C SER A 568 4.07 -28.56 24.75
N LYS A 569 4.03 -27.94 25.94
CA LYS A 569 2.82 -27.53 26.66
C LYS A 569 3.04 -26.20 27.37
N LEU A 570 2.08 -25.28 27.24
CA LEU A 570 2.07 -24.02 27.98
C LEU A 570 1.17 -24.15 29.22
N VAL A 571 1.70 -23.80 30.38
CA VAL A 571 1.00 -23.79 31.67
C VAL A 571 0.97 -22.37 32.22
N LEU A 572 -0.23 -21.87 32.55
CA LEU A 572 -0.46 -20.55 33.12
C LEU A 572 -1.16 -20.70 34.47
N ASN A 573 -0.57 -20.18 35.55
CA ASN A 573 -1.09 -20.25 36.91
C ASN A 573 -1.46 -21.68 37.35
N GLY A 574 -0.62 -22.66 36.98
CA GLY A 574 -0.82 -24.07 37.28
C GLY A 574 -1.84 -24.80 36.38
N HIS A 575 -2.52 -24.08 35.47
CA HIS A 575 -3.48 -24.65 34.54
C HIS A 575 -2.94 -24.76 33.11
N ASP A 576 -3.32 -25.83 32.42
CA ASP A 576 -2.93 -26.06 31.03
C ASP A 576 -3.63 -25.07 30.11
N ARG A 577 -2.87 -24.22 29.42
CA ARG A 577 -3.43 -23.31 28.41
C ARG A 577 -3.96 -24.07 27.20
N PHE A 578 -3.32 -25.19 26.87
CA PHE A 578 -3.83 -26.17 25.91
C PHE A 578 -3.45 -27.57 26.39
N SER A 579 -4.37 -28.52 26.16
CA SER A 579 -4.21 -29.93 26.52
C SER A 579 -4.80 -30.81 25.42
N PRO A 580 -4.18 -31.96 25.09
CA PRO A 580 -2.91 -32.47 25.60
C PRO A 580 -1.68 -31.68 25.07
N ALA A 581 -0.48 -32.01 25.57
CA ALA A 581 0.78 -31.54 24.98
C ALA A 581 0.82 -31.90 23.49
N ARG A 582 1.33 -30.99 22.66
CA ARG A 582 1.30 -31.13 21.20
C ARG A 582 2.69 -31.42 20.64
N ASP A 583 2.74 -32.15 19.52
CA ASP A 583 3.96 -32.48 18.77
C ASP A 583 4.67 -31.20 18.30
N GLY A 584 6.00 -31.17 18.33
CA GLY A 584 6.80 -30.03 17.85
C GLY A 584 6.44 -29.62 16.41
N ARG A 585 6.06 -30.57 15.55
CA ARG A 585 5.60 -30.28 14.18
C ARG A 585 4.33 -29.44 14.14
N TYR A 586 3.47 -29.51 15.17
CA TYR A 586 2.32 -28.61 15.27
C TYR A 586 2.78 -27.15 15.36
N PHE A 587 3.79 -26.86 16.18
CA PHE A 587 4.30 -25.51 16.37
C PHE A 587 5.23 -25.05 15.25
N ASN A 588 5.91 -25.96 14.56
CA ASN A 588 6.78 -25.63 13.44
C ASN A 588 6.04 -25.54 12.09
N LEU A 589 4.98 -26.31 11.87
CA LEU A 589 4.25 -26.35 10.59
C LEU A 589 2.86 -25.70 10.68
N VAL A 590 2.02 -26.14 11.60
CA VAL A 590 0.59 -25.75 11.63
C VAL A 590 0.43 -24.30 12.09
N GLN A 591 1.13 -23.90 13.14
CA GLN A 591 1.04 -22.53 13.66
C GLN A 591 1.57 -21.49 12.67
N PRO A 592 2.75 -21.66 12.05
CA PRO A 592 3.18 -20.78 10.96
C PRO A 592 2.26 -20.80 9.75
N PHE A 593 1.74 -21.97 9.34
CA PHE A 593 0.76 -22.04 8.25
C PHE A 593 -0.51 -21.21 8.53
N GLN A 594 -0.94 -21.13 9.79
CA GLN A 594 -2.13 -20.38 10.19
C GLN A 594 -1.90 -18.86 10.30
N HIS A 595 -0.70 -18.44 10.71
CA HIS A 595 -0.48 -17.09 11.24
C HIS A 595 0.67 -16.31 10.57
N HIS A 596 1.58 -17.00 9.88
CA HIS A 596 2.76 -16.41 9.26
C HIS A 596 2.74 -16.54 7.74
N LYS A 597 3.56 -15.73 7.09
CA LYS A 597 3.68 -15.72 5.64
C LYS A 597 4.45 -16.94 5.11
N ASN A 598 5.42 -17.43 5.87
CA ASN A 598 6.24 -18.57 5.50
C ASN A 598 6.31 -19.61 6.63
N ILE A 599 6.50 -20.87 6.25
CA ILE A 599 6.82 -21.94 7.20
C ILE A 599 8.34 -21.93 7.39
N PRO A 600 8.84 -21.75 8.63
CA PRO A 600 10.28 -21.62 8.87
C PRO A 600 10.98 -22.96 8.70
N THR A 601 12.31 -22.91 8.57
CA THR A 601 13.17 -24.10 8.72
C THR A 601 12.87 -24.85 10.03
N MET A 602 13.15 -26.16 9.98
CA MET A 602 12.81 -27.07 11.06
C MET A 602 13.54 -26.71 12.36
N GLY A 603 12.78 -26.72 13.47
CA GLY A 603 13.29 -26.42 14.81
C GLY A 603 12.85 -25.07 15.36
N ILE A 604 12.37 -24.16 14.50
CA ILE A 604 11.70 -22.92 14.92
C ILE A 604 10.22 -23.23 15.19
N ASN A 605 9.79 -23.05 16.44
CA ASN A 605 8.42 -23.35 16.87
C ASN A 605 7.69 -22.05 17.23
N VAL A 606 6.43 -21.94 16.82
CA VAL A 606 5.59 -20.76 17.07
C VAL A 606 4.32 -21.16 17.78
N TYR A 607 3.89 -20.33 18.73
CA TYR A 607 2.56 -20.36 19.31
C TYR A 607 1.98 -18.94 19.35
N SER A 608 0.97 -18.68 18.53
CA SER A 608 0.38 -17.33 18.44
C SER A 608 -0.83 -17.16 19.36
N PHE A 609 -0.91 -16.01 20.04
CA PHE A 609 -2.11 -15.53 20.70
C PHE A 609 -2.93 -14.60 19.80
N ALA A 610 -2.31 -14.08 18.75
CA ALA A 610 -2.90 -13.19 17.76
C ALA A 610 -3.46 -13.98 16.57
N LEU A 611 -4.49 -13.44 15.91
CA LEU A 611 -4.94 -14.01 14.63
C LEU A 611 -3.92 -13.72 13.52
N LYS A 612 -3.30 -12.54 13.56
CA LYS A 612 -2.35 -12.03 12.58
C LYS A 612 -1.17 -11.34 13.28
N PRO A 613 -0.16 -12.08 13.75
CA PRO A 613 0.96 -11.54 14.50
C PRO A 613 1.89 -10.62 13.68
N GLU A 614 1.92 -10.75 12.35
CA GLU A 614 2.76 -9.92 11.48
C GLU A 614 2.19 -8.51 11.25
N GLU A 615 0.86 -8.37 11.33
CA GLU A 615 0.21 -7.08 11.12
C GLU A 615 0.47 -6.14 12.31
N HIS A 616 0.56 -4.84 12.01
CA HIS A 616 0.66 -3.82 13.04
C HIS A 616 -0.62 -3.75 13.88
N GLN A 617 -1.79 -3.85 13.21
CA GLN A 617 -3.09 -3.82 13.86
C GLN A 617 -3.22 -4.99 14.84
N PRO A 618 -3.49 -4.73 16.13
CA PRO A 618 -3.69 -5.79 17.12
C PRO A 618 -4.84 -6.71 16.75
N SER A 619 -4.58 -8.02 16.81
CA SER A 619 -5.54 -9.07 16.45
C SER A 619 -5.61 -10.20 17.49
N GLY A 620 -5.15 -9.93 18.71
CA GLY A 620 -5.15 -10.85 19.86
C GLY A 620 -3.83 -10.80 20.62
N THR A 621 -3.88 -10.83 21.96
CA THR A 621 -2.70 -10.79 22.83
C THR A 621 -2.94 -11.56 24.13
N CYS A 622 -1.86 -11.96 24.79
CA CYS A 622 -1.88 -12.48 26.15
C CYS A 622 -1.07 -11.55 27.06
N ASN A 623 -1.69 -11.00 28.10
CA ASN A 623 -1.02 -10.06 29.01
C ASN A 623 -0.22 -10.80 30.09
N PHE A 624 1.10 -10.90 29.89
CA PHE A 624 1.99 -11.60 30.82
C PHE A 624 2.21 -10.83 32.13
N SER A 625 2.03 -9.50 32.16
CA SER A 625 2.10 -8.71 33.41
C SER A 625 1.00 -9.06 34.41
N ARG A 626 -0.02 -9.84 34.00
CA ARG A 626 -1.14 -10.28 34.85
C ARG A 626 -1.09 -11.77 35.18
N ILE A 627 -0.04 -12.48 34.76
CA ILE A 627 0.13 -13.91 34.98
C ILE A 627 1.27 -14.11 35.97
N ASP A 628 0.96 -14.65 37.14
CA ASP A 628 1.95 -14.84 38.21
C ASP A 628 2.97 -15.93 37.85
N THR A 629 2.51 -17.00 37.20
CA THR A 629 3.37 -18.11 36.78
C THR A 629 3.04 -18.57 35.37
N ALA A 630 3.98 -18.39 34.45
CA ALA A 630 3.92 -18.95 33.10
C ALA A 630 5.11 -19.89 32.90
N ILE A 631 4.83 -21.13 32.47
CA ILE A 631 5.84 -22.17 32.27
C ILE A 631 5.62 -22.82 30.91
N LEU A 632 6.69 -22.90 30.13
CA LEU A 632 6.75 -23.70 28.92
C LEU A 632 7.39 -25.06 29.25
N ASP A 633 6.58 -26.11 29.27
CA ASP A 633 7.03 -27.48 29.47
C ASP A 633 7.40 -28.08 28.10
N VAL A 634 8.68 -28.41 27.92
CA VAL A 634 9.23 -28.90 26.66
C VAL A 634 9.79 -30.30 26.86
N VAL A 635 9.55 -31.19 25.90
CA VAL A 635 10.17 -32.52 25.83
C VAL A 635 11.09 -32.57 24.62
N LEU A 636 12.39 -32.75 24.86
CA LEU A 636 13.41 -32.81 23.82
C LEU A 636 13.40 -34.17 23.09
N SER A 637 13.64 -34.13 21.78
CA SER A 637 13.77 -35.30 20.90
C SER A 637 14.83 -36.27 21.41
N LYS A 638 14.59 -37.57 21.23
CA LYS A 638 15.51 -38.66 21.65
C LYS A 638 16.92 -38.51 21.05
N ASN A 639 17.03 -37.88 19.88
CA ASN A 639 18.29 -37.63 19.19
C ASN A 639 19.12 -36.50 19.81
N VAL A 640 18.52 -35.68 20.67
CA VAL A 640 19.25 -34.65 21.43
C VAL A 640 20.10 -35.35 22.50
N PRO A 641 21.44 -35.21 22.43
CA PRO A 641 22.36 -35.83 23.37
C PRO A 641 22.23 -35.20 24.77
N LEU A 642 22.02 -36.02 25.81
CA LEU A 642 21.88 -35.54 27.21
C LEU A 642 23.23 -35.31 27.90
N ASN A 643 24.32 -35.80 27.31
CA ASN A 643 25.68 -35.52 27.78
C ASN A 643 26.21 -34.16 27.31
N SER A 644 25.43 -33.43 26.50
CA SER A 644 25.75 -32.08 26.02
C SER A 644 24.66 -31.11 26.47
N VAL A 645 25.04 -29.86 26.68
CA VAL A 645 24.10 -28.80 27.04
C VAL A 645 23.19 -28.53 25.85
N THR A 646 21.91 -28.24 26.11
CA THR A 646 20.95 -27.74 25.12
C THR A 646 20.41 -26.41 25.63
N ARG A 647 20.47 -25.37 24.78
CA ARG A 647 19.91 -24.05 25.06
C ARG A 647 18.47 -24.00 24.56
N VAL A 648 17.51 -23.77 25.44
CA VAL A 648 16.13 -23.49 25.07
C VAL A 648 15.93 -22.00 25.13
N LYS A 649 15.62 -21.39 23.98
CA LYS A 649 15.41 -19.95 23.87
C LYS A 649 13.99 -19.66 23.45
N ILE A 650 13.36 -18.70 24.11
CA ILE A 650 12.01 -18.25 23.85
C ILE A 650 12.05 -16.74 23.63
N PHE A 651 11.47 -16.31 22.52
CA PHE A 651 11.17 -14.94 22.18
C PHE A 651 9.68 -14.68 22.33
N THR A 652 9.35 -13.44 22.68
CA THR A 652 7.99 -12.91 22.56
C THR A 652 8.05 -11.50 21.99
N VAL A 653 7.09 -11.19 21.14
CA VAL A 653 6.85 -9.82 20.65
C VAL A 653 5.69 -9.25 21.45
N ASN A 654 5.92 -8.17 22.19
CA ASN A 654 4.89 -7.51 22.97
C ASN A 654 4.57 -6.12 22.45
N TYR A 655 3.37 -5.64 22.74
CA TYR A 655 3.00 -4.25 22.52
C TYR A 655 3.45 -3.36 23.68
N ASN A 656 3.77 -2.11 23.36
CA ASN A 656 3.93 -1.00 24.30
C ASN A 656 3.52 0.31 23.60
N VAL A 657 3.43 1.41 24.34
CA VAL A 657 3.09 2.72 23.79
C VAL A 657 4.28 3.67 23.96
N LEU A 658 4.80 4.17 22.85
CA LEU A 658 5.81 5.23 22.83
C LEU A 658 5.09 6.58 22.72
N ARG A 659 5.24 7.42 23.74
CA ARG A 659 4.70 8.78 23.77
C ARG A 659 5.78 9.78 23.41
N ILE A 660 5.47 10.69 22.50
CA ILE A 660 6.36 11.77 22.08
C ILE A 660 5.64 13.10 22.30
N MET A 661 6.14 13.90 23.25
CA MET A 661 5.56 15.18 23.63
C MET A 661 6.66 16.18 23.99
N SER A 662 6.47 17.45 23.61
CA SER A 662 7.35 18.55 24.02
C SER A 662 8.84 18.30 23.73
N GLY A 663 9.16 17.67 22.59
CA GLY A 663 10.55 17.42 22.19
C GLY A 663 11.19 16.17 22.80
N MET A 664 10.46 15.40 23.62
CA MET A 664 10.97 14.22 24.34
C MET A 664 10.09 13.00 24.05
N GLY A 665 10.71 11.83 24.03
CA GLY A 665 10.04 10.54 23.82
C GLY A 665 10.29 9.58 24.99
N GLY A 666 9.27 8.82 25.39
CA GLY A 666 9.39 7.83 26.45
C GLY A 666 8.31 6.75 26.37
N MET A 667 8.62 5.57 26.93
CA MET A 667 7.66 4.46 27.00
C MET A 667 6.60 4.70 28.07
N ALA A 668 5.35 4.34 27.78
CA ALA A 668 4.25 4.48 28.73
C ALA A 668 4.30 3.42 29.86
N TYR A 669 4.77 2.22 29.55
CA TYR A 669 4.83 1.10 30.49
C TYR A 669 6.25 0.54 30.60
N SER A 670 6.72 0.34 31.83
CA SER A 670 8.04 -0.23 32.14
C SER A 670 7.99 -1.71 32.53
N ASN A 671 6.82 -2.21 32.95
CA ASN A 671 6.54 -3.60 33.33
C ASN A 671 5.08 -3.99 33.10
#